data_AF-A0A8H5HXG3-F1
#
_entry.id   AF-A0A8H5HXG3-F1
#
_cell.length_a   1.000
_cell.length_b   1.000
_cell.length_c   1.000
_cell.angle_alpha   90.00
_cell.angle_beta   90.00
_cell.angle_gamma   90.00
#
_symmetry.space_group_name_H-M   'P 1'
#
loop_
_entity.id
_entity.type
_entity.pdbx_description
1 polymer ?
#
loop_
_entity_poly.entity_id
_entity_poly.type
_entity_poly.pdbx_seq_one_letter_code
_entity_poly.pdbx_strand_id
1 'polypeptide(L)'
;MPNDNEPTKQKLWGGRFTGKTDPLYVFISPGIDSHQPISTSRMHTFNQSLAYDQRMHAADIKGSIAYAKGLRRVGILTEDEQDKIITGLETVETEWKNGTFKPAPDDEDIHTANERRLTEIIGSLGGKLHTGRSRNDQVATDMRLWLLEEIGQVENGLKGLIRVMVERADKEKMYLMPGYTHLQRGQPIRWSHLLLSHAFSFKNDLERLQQLIPRISVLPLGSGALAGNPFVVDRDYLAKELGFQSVAENSLWGVSDRDFIVEFLMWATLAMTHISRMAEDLIIYSTAEFGFITLSDAYSTGSSMMPQKKNPDSLELLRGKSGRIFGNMAGFVMTLKGLPSTYNKDLQEDKEPLFDALVNVSMSFQIAEGVIATLDVHPEKMRQALTMDVLATDLADYLVRKGMPFRETHHISGRAVALAESRKCQLNELSSLDFKSLSDKFTEDVHDVFDFEASVERRQAIGGPSRKMIFLFNFFLPFKAMARDRLAALRAQQQGGASQMSSNSYPTQASGGGGGGYQPRRANPYAQQDSAYEMTDVKDTPATYSGDSDDMSAFYAEISSLQDSIRTFNENVSRIGELHSRSLNNTDDVAAQRNAAQLDELVADTSALSATLKRRIKALERQGGSGRDSQIRKQQTALVKSKFVEAIQTYQNVEQQYRTRYKQRMERQFKIVKPDASPEEVKAVVNDESGGQIFSQALLNSNRYGESRAAYREVQERHEDIKRIEKTLGELAQLFNDMSVLVEQQDETIQNIETTAANVEKDTEAGCNNLEDCRQQAFEKNKTKLESERTVTPKMATA
;
A
#
# COMPACT_ATOMS: atom_id res chain seq x y z
N MET A 1 29.66 -16.33 -51.82
CA MET A 1 28.83 -16.92 -50.75
C MET A 1 29.70 -16.96 -49.50
N PRO A 2 29.55 -16.03 -48.54
CA PRO A 2 30.16 -16.20 -47.23
C PRO A 2 29.47 -17.38 -46.53
N ASN A 3 30.23 -18.21 -45.81
CA ASN A 3 29.74 -19.38 -45.10
C ASN A 3 28.64 -19.00 -44.09
N ASP A 4 27.41 -19.49 -44.30
CA ASP A 4 26.30 -19.44 -43.33
C ASP A 4 26.51 -20.37 -42.10
N ASN A 5 27.73 -20.88 -41.90
CA ASN A 5 28.11 -21.81 -40.83
C ASN A 5 29.00 -21.19 -39.74
N GLU A 6 29.25 -19.88 -39.76
CA GLU A 6 29.89 -19.23 -38.61
C GLU A 6 28.85 -19.00 -37.51
N PRO A 7 29.08 -19.51 -36.28
CA PRO A 7 28.21 -19.20 -35.15
C PRO A 7 28.13 -17.68 -34.99
N THR A 8 26.92 -17.15 -34.84
CA THR A 8 26.69 -15.72 -34.56
C THR A 8 27.63 -15.27 -33.44
N LYS A 9 28.31 -14.13 -33.62
CA LYS A 9 29.25 -13.56 -32.63
C LYS A 9 28.68 -13.75 -31.23
N GLN A 10 29.41 -14.53 -30.44
CA GLN A 10 28.89 -15.34 -29.35
C GLN A 10 28.25 -14.50 -28.24
N LYS A 11 26.92 -14.58 -28.13
CA LYS A 11 26.22 -14.36 -26.85
C LYS A 11 26.74 -15.41 -25.84
N LEU A 12 26.74 -15.15 -24.54
CA LEU A 12 27.30 -16.08 -23.54
C LEU A 12 26.57 -17.44 -23.45
N TRP A 13 25.34 -17.54 -23.97
CA TRP A 13 24.59 -18.80 -24.20
C TRP A 13 24.65 -19.31 -25.65
N GLY A 14 25.47 -18.69 -26.49
CA GLY A 14 25.42 -18.71 -27.95
C GLY A 14 26.02 -19.93 -28.64
N GLY A 15 26.64 -20.86 -27.92
CA GLY A 15 27.28 -22.05 -28.53
C GLY A 15 26.30 -23.04 -29.19
N ARG A 16 24.98 -22.90 -28.95
CA ARG A 16 23.95 -23.85 -29.41
C ARG A 16 23.06 -23.32 -30.54
N PHE A 17 22.97 -22.02 -30.74
CA PHE A 17 21.94 -21.42 -31.59
C PHE A 17 22.49 -21.10 -33.00
N THR A 18 21.84 -21.65 -34.03
CA THR A 18 22.20 -21.47 -35.45
C THR A 18 21.34 -20.42 -36.17
N GLY A 19 20.30 -19.89 -35.54
CA GLY A 19 19.37 -18.90 -36.12
C GLY A 19 19.40 -17.54 -35.43
N LYS A 20 18.88 -16.49 -36.10
CA LYS A 20 18.67 -15.15 -35.52
C LYS A 20 17.44 -15.15 -34.60
N THR A 21 17.49 -14.42 -33.49
CA THR A 21 16.36 -14.22 -32.55
C THR A 21 15.31 -13.29 -33.18
N ASP A 22 14.02 -13.66 -33.15
CA ASP A 22 12.79 -12.97 -33.63
C ASP A 22 12.97 -11.82 -34.68
N PRO A 23 12.44 -11.94 -35.91
CA PRO A 23 12.57 -10.90 -36.94
C PRO A 23 11.76 -9.62 -36.71
N LEU A 24 10.93 -9.54 -35.66
CA LEU A 24 10.06 -8.38 -35.42
C LEU A 24 10.82 -7.29 -34.62
N TYR A 25 10.80 -6.05 -35.11
CA TYR A 25 11.45 -4.89 -34.50
C TYR A 25 10.42 -4.00 -33.78
N VAL A 26 10.78 -3.43 -32.61
CA VAL A 26 9.94 -2.46 -31.90
C VAL A 26 10.38 -1.03 -32.26
N PHE A 27 9.43 -0.16 -32.59
CA PHE A 27 9.63 1.29 -32.55
C PHE A 27 9.23 1.78 -31.15
N ILE A 28 10.20 2.05 -30.29
CA ILE A 28 9.98 2.78 -29.03
C ILE A 28 10.29 4.25 -29.34
N SER A 29 9.34 5.17 -29.12
CA SER A 29 9.63 6.60 -29.21
C SER A 29 10.78 6.93 -28.26
N PRO A 30 11.90 7.49 -28.73
CA PRO A 30 12.95 7.92 -27.83
C PRO A 30 12.43 9.09 -26.98
N GLY A 31 12.83 9.11 -25.71
CA GLY A 31 12.91 10.37 -24.98
C GLY A 31 13.78 11.37 -25.76
N ILE A 32 13.56 12.66 -25.53
CA ILE A 32 13.85 13.83 -26.38
C ILE A 32 15.28 13.95 -26.98
N ASP A 33 16.27 13.09 -26.67
CA ASP A 33 17.69 13.31 -27.02
C ASP A 33 18.43 12.22 -27.83
N SER A 34 17.76 11.28 -28.54
CA SER A 34 18.50 10.33 -29.41
C SER A 34 17.90 10.15 -30.81
N HIS A 35 18.59 10.64 -31.83
CA HIS A 35 18.23 10.58 -33.26
C HIS A 35 18.73 9.34 -34.01
N GLN A 36 18.76 8.14 -33.42
CA GLN A 36 18.97 6.91 -34.19
C GLN A 36 18.04 5.77 -33.75
N PRO A 37 17.25 5.16 -34.67
CA PRO A 37 16.52 3.95 -34.38
C PRO A 37 17.48 2.75 -34.33
N ILE A 38 17.66 2.16 -33.15
CA ILE A 38 18.38 0.89 -33.00
C ILE A 38 17.40 -0.25 -33.30
N SER A 39 17.57 -0.88 -34.47
CA SER A 39 16.82 -2.05 -34.91
C SER A 39 17.25 -3.29 -34.11
N THR A 40 16.71 -3.50 -32.90
CA THR A 40 16.89 -4.73 -32.10
C THR A 40 15.60 -5.55 -32.06
N SER A 41 15.72 -6.89 -32.04
CA SER A 41 14.55 -7.76 -32.01
C SER A 41 13.75 -7.59 -30.72
N ARG A 42 12.41 -7.70 -30.76
CA ARG A 42 11.59 -7.50 -29.55
C ARG A 42 11.97 -8.44 -28.42
N MET A 43 12.27 -9.69 -28.78
CA MET A 43 12.73 -10.69 -27.81
C MET A 43 14.06 -10.28 -27.16
N HIS A 44 14.96 -9.62 -27.90
CA HIS A 44 16.20 -9.13 -27.32
C HIS A 44 15.94 -7.97 -26.35
N THR A 45 15.14 -6.98 -26.74
CA THR A 45 14.77 -5.85 -25.87
C THR A 45 14.01 -6.32 -24.62
N PHE A 46 13.10 -7.29 -24.74
CA PHE A 46 12.34 -7.83 -23.60
C PHE A 46 13.21 -8.65 -22.63
N ASN A 47 14.32 -9.20 -23.10
CA ASN A 47 15.21 -10.05 -22.30
C ASN A 47 16.39 -9.28 -21.69
N GLN A 48 16.78 -8.16 -22.31
CA GLN A 48 17.90 -7.33 -21.91
C GLN A 48 17.61 -6.64 -20.56
N SER A 49 18.56 -6.71 -19.64
CA SER A 49 18.46 -6.10 -18.30
C SER A 49 19.45 -4.96 -18.05
N LEU A 50 20.40 -4.72 -18.96
CA LEU A 50 21.45 -3.70 -18.79
C LEU A 50 20.93 -2.31 -18.43
N ALA A 51 19.77 -1.91 -18.94
CA ALA A 51 19.19 -0.59 -18.69
C ALA A 51 19.00 -0.29 -17.18
N TYR A 52 18.74 -1.33 -16.37
CA TYR A 52 18.52 -1.22 -14.94
C TYR A 52 19.58 -1.95 -14.11
N ASP A 53 20.07 -3.11 -14.53
CA ASP A 53 21.03 -3.90 -13.74
C ASP A 53 22.45 -3.33 -13.70
N GLN A 54 22.77 -2.38 -14.59
CA GLN A 54 24.03 -1.62 -14.56
C GLN A 54 24.28 -0.94 -13.20
N ARG A 55 23.24 -0.70 -12.40
CA ARG A 55 23.35 -0.23 -11.01
C ARG A 55 24.21 -1.13 -10.13
N MET A 56 24.31 -2.42 -10.47
CA MET A 56 25.10 -3.42 -9.72
C MET A 56 26.54 -3.55 -10.24
N HIS A 57 27.02 -2.67 -11.12
CA HIS A 57 28.37 -2.79 -11.71
C HIS A 57 29.48 -2.93 -10.65
N ALA A 58 29.37 -2.21 -9.54
CA ALA A 58 30.38 -2.20 -8.49
C ALA A 58 30.36 -3.51 -7.69
N ALA A 59 29.16 -4.05 -7.46
CA ALA A 59 28.97 -5.35 -6.82
C ALA A 59 29.54 -6.49 -7.68
N ASP A 60 29.24 -6.49 -8.99
CA ASP A 60 29.77 -7.48 -9.93
C ASP A 60 31.30 -7.46 -10.03
N ILE A 61 31.88 -6.26 -10.11
CA ILE A 61 33.34 -6.09 -10.14
C ILE A 61 33.98 -6.58 -8.84
N LYS A 62 33.44 -6.18 -7.69
CA LYS A 62 33.92 -6.61 -6.37
C LYS A 62 33.80 -8.13 -6.21
N GLY A 63 32.67 -8.72 -6.60
CA GLY A 63 32.43 -10.16 -6.64
C GLY A 63 33.43 -10.89 -7.53
N SER A 64 33.71 -10.33 -8.70
CA SER A 64 34.67 -10.86 -9.67
C SER A 64 36.12 -10.79 -9.20
N ILE A 65 36.53 -9.71 -8.52
CA ILE A 65 37.86 -9.61 -7.88
C ILE A 65 38.02 -10.69 -6.81
N ALA A 66 37.02 -10.87 -5.93
CA ALA A 66 37.07 -11.92 -4.91
C ALA A 66 37.12 -13.32 -5.54
N TYR A 67 36.35 -13.54 -6.61
CA TYR A 67 36.35 -14.82 -7.32
C TYR A 67 37.71 -15.13 -7.98
N ALA A 68 38.38 -14.13 -8.59
CA ALA A 68 39.73 -14.29 -9.12
C ALA A 68 40.74 -14.73 -8.03
N LYS A 69 40.67 -14.11 -6.84
CA LYS A 69 41.48 -14.53 -5.68
C LYS A 69 41.14 -15.95 -5.20
N GLY A 70 39.87 -16.36 -5.31
CA GLY A 70 39.43 -17.73 -5.05
C GLY A 70 40.01 -18.73 -6.04
N LEU A 71 39.96 -18.44 -7.34
CA LEU A 71 40.51 -19.28 -8.40
C LEU A 71 42.03 -19.46 -8.29
N ARG A 72 42.76 -18.41 -7.89
CA ARG A 72 44.20 -18.50 -7.62
C ARG A 72 44.51 -19.45 -6.45
N ARG A 73 43.70 -19.44 -5.39
CA ARG A 73 43.88 -20.34 -4.24
C ARG A 73 43.75 -21.82 -4.60
N VAL A 74 42.89 -22.16 -5.56
CA VAL A 74 42.72 -23.54 -6.05
C VAL A 74 43.62 -23.88 -7.23
N GLY A 75 44.52 -22.98 -7.62
CA GLY A 75 45.52 -23.22 -8.66
C GLY A 75 45.00 -23.13 -10.11
N ILE A 76 43.80 -22.57 -10.33
CA ILE A 76 43.26 -22.35 -11.69
C ILE A 76 43.92 -21.13 -12.34
N LEU A 77 44.19 -20.10 -11.55
CA LEU A 77 44.93 -18.92 -11.98
C LEU A 77 46.32 -18.89 -11.34
N THR A 78 47.31 -18.48 -12.11
CA THR A 78 48.61 -18.07 -11.57
C THR A 78 48.52 -16.69 -10.90
N GLU A 79 49.54 -16.31 -10.16
CA GLU A 79 49.61 -14.99 -9.50
C GLU A 79 49.60 -13.83 -10.50
N ASP A 80 50.41 -13.93 -11.56
CA ASP A 80 50.43 -12.94 -12.65
C ASP A 80 49.08 -12.84 -13.38
N GLU A 81 48.39 -13.97 -13.62
CA GLU A 81 47.05 -13.97 -14.22
C GLU A 81 46.01 -13.31 -13.31
N GLN A 82 46.05 -13.61 -12.01
CA GLN A 82 45.17 -12.97 -11.03
C GLN A 82 45.39 -11.46 -11.01
N ASP A 83 46.63 -10.99 -10.94
CA ASP A 83 46.94 -9.57 -10.82
C ASP A 83 46.53 -8.79 -12.08
N LYS A 84 46.70 -9.38 -13.26
CA LYS A 84 46.18 -8.84 -14.53
C LYS A 84 44.66 -8.72 -14.53
N ILE A 85 43.95 -9.74 -14.06
CA ILE A 85 42.49 -9.72 -13.96
C ILE A 85 42.03 -8.62 -12.99
N ILE A 86 42.63 -8.53 -11.81
CA ILE A 86 42.28 -7.52 -10.80
C ILE A 86 42.53 -6.11 -11.34
N THR A 87 43.71 -5.85 -11.89
CA THR A 87 44.04 -4.53 -12.46
C THR A 87 43.11 -4.16 -13.62
N GLY A 88 42.75 -5.15 -14.47
CA GLY A 88 41.77 -4.97 -15.53
C GLY A 88 40.40 -4.59 -14.98
N LEU A 89 39.90 -5.30 -13.97
CA LEU A 89 38.62 -5.02 -13.31
C LEU A 89 38.58 -3.65 -12.62
N GLU A 90 39.67 -3.24 -11.95
CA GLU A 90 39.80 -1.90 -11.34
C GLU A 90 39.77 -0.79 -12.41
N THR A 91 40.33 -1.07 -13.60
CA THR A 91 40.23 -0.16 -14.75
C THR A 91 38.77 -0.04 -15.22
N VAL A 92 38.05 -1.16 -15.35
CA VAL A 92 36.61 -1.15 -15.68
C VAL A 92 35.80 -0.39 -14.64
N GLU A 93 36.10 -0.56 -13.35
CA GLU A 93 35.42 0.17 -12.27
C GLU A 93 35.63 1.68 -12.38
N THR A 94 36.86 2.08 -12.70
CA THR A 94 37.23 3.48 -12.91
C THR A 94 36.47 4.08 -14.10
N GLU A 95 36.29 3.31 -15.18
CA GLU A 95 35.50 3.74 -16.34
C GLU A 95 34.03 3.94 -16.01
N TRP A 96 33.43 3.07 -15.19
CA TRP A 96 32.07 3.25 -14.69
C TRP A 96 31.95 4.51 -13.82
N LYS A 97 32.84 4.68 -12.84
CA LYS A 97 32.84 5.85 -11.93
C LYS A 97 33.01 7.17 -12.67
N ASN A 98 33.82 7.19 -13.73
CA ASN A 98 34.06 8.39 -14.53
C ASN A 98 33.03 8.61 -15.65
N GLY A 99 32.06 7.71 -15.81
CA GLY A 99 31.08 7.76 -16.90
C GLY A 99 31.68 7.59 -18.30
N THR A 100 32.88 7.00 -18.40
CA THR A 100 33.57 6.76 -19.67
C THR A 100 33.33 5.36 -20.23
N PHE A 101 32.75 4.46 -19.43
CA PHE A 101 32.30 3.15 -19.89
C PHE A 101 31.25 3.30 -21.00
N LYS A 102 31.39 2.53 -22.08
CA LYS A 102 30.47 2.55 -23.22
C LYS A 102 29.77 1.19 -23.34
N PRO A 103 28.46 1.11 -23.03
CA PRO A 103 27.66 -0.06 -23.32
C PRO A 103 27.70 -0.40 -24.82
N ALA A 104 27.93 -1.67 -25.13
CA ALA A 104 27.84 -2.18 -26.49
C ALA A 104 26.39 -2.62 -26.79
N PRO A 105 25.93 -2.58 -28.06
CA PRO A 105 24.59 -3.03 -28.42
C PRO A 105 24.29 -4.50 -28.06
N ASP A 106 25.32 -5.34 -28.01
CA ASP A 106 25.22 -6.76 -27.68
C ASP A 106 25.36 -7.06 -26.18
N ASP A 107 25.57 -6.04 -25.33
CA ASP A 107 25.61 -6.21 -23.88
C ASP A 107 24.17 -6.45 -23.35
N GLU A 108 23.85 -7.71 -23.04
CA GLU A 108 22.52 -8.08 -22.50
C GLU A 108 22.32 -7.58 -21.06
N ASP A 109 23.35 -7.73 -20.23
CA ASP A 109 23.33 -7.47 -18.80
C ASP A 109 24.67 -6.90 -18.33
N ILE A 110 24.71 -6.41 -17.09
CA ILE A 110 25.93 -5.84 -16.50
C ILE A 110 27.10 -6.82 -16.50
N HIS A 111 26.84 -8.11 -16.30
CA HIS A 111 27.89 -9.12 -16.23
C HIS A 111 28.56 -9.30 -17.60
N THR A 112 27.79 -9.30 -18.69
CA THR A 112 28.30 -9.34 -20.07
C THR A 112 29.09 -8.09 -20.39
N ALA A 113 28.58 -6.91 -20.00
CA ALA A 113 29.24 -5.64 -20.23
C ALA A 113 30.63 -5.58 -19.56
N ASN A 114 30.70 -5.96 -18.28
CA ASN A 114 31.97 -5.98 -17.53
C ASN A 114 32.93 -7.05 -18.05
N GLU A 115 32.46 -8.26 -18.38
CA GLU A 115 33.30 -9.33 -18.93
C GLU A 115 33.84 -8.99 -20.32
N ARG A 116 33.02 -8.42 -21.19
CA ARG A 116 33.46 -7.92 -22.51
C ARG A 116 34.55 -6.87 -22.32
N ARG A 117 34.30 -5.87 -21.48
CA ARG A 117 35.26 -4.78 -21.28
C ARG A 117 36.56 -5.28 -20.66
N LEU A 118 36.50 -6.21 -19.71
CA LEU A 118 37.68 -6.87 -19.17
C LEU A 118 38.47 -7.59 -20.28
N THR A 119 37.79 -8.36 -21.13
CA THR A 119 38.40 -9.09 -22.24
C THR A 119 39.06 -8.14 -23.26
N GLU A 120 38.49 -6.96 -23.51
CA GLU A 120 39.11 -5.93 -24.35
C GLU A 120 40.41 -5.38 -23.75
N ILE A 121 40.55 -5.37 -22.42
CA ILE A 121 41.72 -4.86 -21.71
C ILE A 121 42.82 -5.93 -21.60
N ILE A 122 42.47 -7.17 -21.23
CA ILE A 122 43.44 -8.24 -20.90
C ILE A 122 43.47 -9.41 -21.89
N GLY A 123 42.68 -9.35 -22.96
CA GLY A 123 42.60 -10.39 -23.98
C GLY A 123 41.88 -11.66 -23.49
N SER A 124 42.24 -12.80 -24.07
CA SER A 124 41.59 -14.10 -23.81
C SER A 124 41.66 -14.58 -22.36
N LEU A 125 42.55 -13.99 -21.54
CA LEU A 125 42.61 -14.24 -20.11
C LEU A 125 41.29 -13.91 -19.40
N GLY A 126 40.52 -12.93 -19.89
CA GLY A 126 39.20 -12.59 -19.33
C GLY A 126 38.25 -13.79 -19.26
N GLY A 127 38.29 -14.68 -20.25
CA GLY A 127 37.46 -15.88 -20.29
C GLY A 127 37.79 -16.91 -19.20
N LYS A 128 38.98 -16.86 -18.58
CA LYS A 128 39.31 -17.76 -17.45
C LYS A 128 38.57 -17.38 -16.17
N LEU A 129 38.17 -16.11 -16.00
CA LEU A 129 37.50 -15.63 -14.78
C LEU A 129 36.17 -16.34 -14.52
N HIS A 130 35.47 -16.78 -15.58
CA HIS A 130 34.18 -17.47 -15.44
C HIS A 130 34.31 -18.97 -15.09
N THR A 131 35.52 -19.50 -14.95
CA THR A 131 35.74 -20.93 -14.69
C THR A 131 35.03 -21.39 -13.42
N GLY A 132 34.08 -22.31 -13.53
CA GLY A 132 33.31 -22.85 -12.40
C GLY A 132 32.27 -21.92 -11.80
N ARG A 133 32.08 -20.72 -12.36
CA ARG A 133 31.04 -19.75 -11.97
C ARG A 133 29.85 -19.87 -12.92
N SER A 134 28.67 -19.46 -12.47
CA SER A 134 27.50 -19.29 -13.33
C SER A 134 26.97 -17.87 -13.19
N ARG A 135 26.16 -17.43 -14.16
CA ARG A 135 25.37 -16.21 -13.95
C ARG A 135 24.39 -16.33 -12.78
N ASN A 136 23.92 -17.53 -12.46
CA ASN A 136 22.93 -17.74 -11.41
C ASN A 136 23.46 -17.43 -10.01
N ASP A 137 24.66 -17.93 -9.66
CA ASP A 137 25.28 -17.63 -8.36
C ASP A 137 25.96 -16.26 -8.34
N GLN A 138 26.43 -15.78 -9.50
CA GLN A 138 26.96 -14.42 -9.66
C GLN A 138 25.90 -13.35 -9.38
N VAL A 139 24.77 -13.36 -10.10
CA VAL A 139 23.72 -12.34 -9.93
C VAL A 139 23.12 -12.37 -8.51
N ALA A 140 22.97 -13.56 -7.92
CA ALA A 140 22.51 -13.70 -6.53
C ALA A 140 23.51 -13.09 -5.53
N THR A 141 24.81 -13.15 -5.83
CA THR A 141 25.87 -12.53 -5.01
C THR A 141 25.84 -11.02 -5.15
N ASP A 142 25.81 -10.54 -6.39
CA ASP A 142 25.87 -9.12 -6.72
C ASP A 142 24.68 -8.37 -6.11
N MET A 143 23.49 -8.98 -6.18
CA MET A 143 22.27 -8.39 -5.64
C MET A 143 22.29 -8.28 -4.11
N ARG A 144 22.84 -9.27 -3.40
CA ARG A 144 22.99 -9.22 -1.95
C ARG A 144 24.06 -8.22 -1.51
N LEU A 145 25.19 -8.20 -2.21
CA LEU A 145 26.24 -7.21 -1.97
C LEU A 145 25.71 -5.78 -2.15
N TRP A 146 25.03 -5.54 -3.27
CA TRP A 146 24.44 -4.25 -3.60
C TRP A 146 23.38 -3.86 -2.56
N LEU A 147 22.47 -4.77 -2.20
CA LEU A 147 21.43 -4.48 -1.22
C LEU A 147 22.00 -4.16 0.17
N LEU A 148 23.06 -4.85 0.62
CA LEU A 148 23.71 -4.55 1.90
C LEU A 148 24.28 -3.13 1.94
N GLU A 149 24.85 -2.66 0.84
CA GLU A 149 25.36 -1.29 0.73
C GLU A 149 24.21 -0.26 0.75
N GLU A 150 23.15 -0.51 -0.02
CA GLU A 150 21.98 0.37 -0.09
C GLU A 150 21.22 0.44 1.24
N ILE A 151 21.12 -0.68 1.97
CA ILE A 151 20.53 -0.69 3.32
C ILE A 151 21.25 0.26 4.26
N GLY A 152 22.58 0.41 4.13
CA GLY A 152 23.32 1.38 4.92
C GLY A 152 22.85 2.83 4.69
N GLN A 153 22.51 3.18 3.44
CA GLN A 153 21.97 4.51 3.11
C GLN A 153 20.56 4.71 3.66
N VAL A 154 19.70 3.69 3.51
CA VAL A 154 18.34 3.67 4.05
C VAL A 154 18.35 3.82 5.57
N GLU A 155 19.23 3.08 6.25
CA GLU A 155 19.41 3.13 7.70
C GLU A 155 19.80 4.53 8.16
N ASN A 156 20.71 5.20 7.44
CA ASN A 156 21.14 6.56 7.75
C ASN A 156 20.01 7.58 7.60
N GLY A 157 19.20 7.48 6.54
CA GLY A 157 18.03 8.33 6.35
C GLY A 157 17.00 8.17 7.47
N LEU A 158 16.69 6.92 7.84
CA LEU A 158 15.76 6.61 8.93
C LEU A 158 16.28 7.11 10.28
N LYS A 159 17.58 6.93 10.56
CA LYS A 159 18.22 7.48 11.76
C LYS A 159 18.16 9.02 11.79
N GLY A 160 18.34 9.67 10.64
CA GLY A 160 18.21 11.13 10.48
C GLY A 160 16.82 11.63 10.87
N LEU A 161 15.78 11.01 10.33
CA LEU A 161 14.38 11.31 10.65
C LEU A 161 14.08 11.14 12.15
N ILE A 162 14.43 9.99 12.72
CA ILE A 162 14.24 9.70 14.16
C ILE A 162 14.93 10.76 15.02
N ARG A 163 16.17 11.09 14.69
CA ARG A 163 16.95 12.12 15.41
C ARG A 163 16.22 13.46 15.41
N VAL A 164 15.79 13.95 14.25
CA VAL A 164 15.11 15.25 14.12
C VAL A 164 13.81 15.27 14.93
N MET A 165 13.02 14.20 14.89
CA MET A 165 11.81 14.09 15.71
C MET A 165 12.09 14.19 17.21
N VAL A 166 13.12 13.49 17.69
CA VAL A 166 13.51 13.49 19.11
C VAL A 166 14.05 14.86 19.54
N GLU A 167 14.86 15.50 18.71
CA GLU A 167 15.39 16.85 18.96
C GLU A 167 14.27 17.87 19.08
N ARG A 168 13.28 17.83 18.18
CA ARG A 168 12.11 18.70 18.22
C ARG A 168 11.23 18.41 19.42
N ALA A 169 10.96 17.14 19.70
CA ALA A 169 10.19 16.74 20.86
C ALA A 169 10.79 17.28 22.18
N ASP A 170 12.12 17.30 22.34
CA ASP A 170 12.74 17.86 23.55
C ASP A 170 12.63 19.39 23.62
N LYS A 171 12.77 20.09 22.49
CA LYS A 171 12.65 21.56 22.41
C LYS A 171 11.21 22.04 22.64
N GLU A 172 10.23 21.27 22.22
CA GLU A 172 8.82 21.69 22.11
C GLU A 172 7.90 21.05 23.16
N LYS A 173 8.50 20.46 24.20
CA LYS A 173 7.81 19.73 25.28
C LYS A 173 6.79 20.54 26.09
N MET A 174 6.70 21.85 25.87
CA MET A 174 5.72 22.71 26.54
C MET A 174 4.42 22.87 25.76
N TYR A 175 4.38 22.45 24.48
CA TYR A 175 3.23 22.71 23.62
C TYR A 175 2.14 21.68 23.88
N LEU A 176 0.97 22.17 24.30
CA LEU A 176 -0.23 21.37 24.52
C LEU A 176 -1.11 21.40 23.28
N MET A 177 -1.70 20.25 22.96
CA MET A 177 -2.66 20.10 21.87
C MET A 177 -3.75 19.09 22.28
N PRO A 178 -4.93 19.12 21.66
CA PRO A 178 -5.88 18.01 21.79
C PRO A 178 -5.27 16.71 21.25
N GLY A 179 -5.41 15.62 22.00
CA GLY A 179 -5.24 14.26 21.45
C GLY A 179 -6.47 13.88 20.64
N TYR A 180 -6.33 12.93 19.72
CA TYR A 180 -7.43 12.52 18.83
C TYR A 180 -7.66 11.02 18.83
N THR A 181 -8.93 10.64 18.88
CA THR A 181 -9.43 9.29 18.60
C THR A 181 -10.65 9.44 17.70
N HIS A 182 -10.72 8.71 16.58
CA HIS A 182 -11.77 8.92 15.56
C HIS A 182 -11.82 10.36 15.00
N LEU A 183 -10.67 11.05 15.02
CA LEU A 183 -10.56 12.48 14.72
C LEU A 183 -11.44 13.41 15.60
N GLN A 184 -11.99 12.88 16.68
CA GLN A 184 -12.65 13.63 17.74
C GLN A 184 -11.65 14.04 18.81
N ARG A 185 -11.86 15.23 19.39
CA ARG A 185 -10.99 15.74 20.46
C ARG A 185 -11.13 14.84 21.68
N GLY A 186 -10.02 14.22 22.05
CA GLY A 186 -9.85 13.50 23.30
C GLY A 186 -9.08 14.35 24.33
N GLN A 187 -8.42 13.66 25.24
CA GLN A 187 -7.65 14.27 26.32
C GLN A 187 -6.50 15.14 25.80
N PRO A 188 -6.08 16.17 26.55
CA PRO A 188 -4.92 16.98 26.18
C PRO A 188 -3.65 16.12 26.19
N ILE A 189 -2.80 16.34 25.20
CA ILE A 189 -1.47 15.74 25.10
C ILE A 189 -0.43 16.82 24.80
N ARG A 190 0.84 16.43 24.80
CA ARG A 190 1.93 17.30 24.32
C ARG A 190 2.18 17.02 22.85
N TRP A 191 2.45 18.06 22.06
CA TRP A 191 2.91 17.92 20.68
C TRP A 191 4.13 16.98 20.57
N SER A 192 5.08 17.13 21.49
CA SER A 192 6.23 16.22 21.62
C SER A 192 5.86 14.76 21.82
N HIS A 193 4.75 14.47 22.49
CA HIS A 193 4.27 13.11 22.68
C HIS A 193 3.79 12.49 21.36
N LEU A 194 3.11 13.28 20.52
CA LEU A 194 2.73 12.86 19.17
C LEU A 194 3.96 12.62 18.28
N LEU A 195 4.91 13.55 18.24
CA LEU A 195 6.16 13.37 17.48
C LEU A 195 6.90 12.09 17.89
N LEU A 196 7.00 11.83 19.19
CA LEU A 196 7.65 10.63 19.69
C LEU A 196 6.87 9.35 19.34
N SER A 197 5.53 9.41 19.26
CA SER A 197 4.73 8.25 18.83
C SER A 197 5.12 7.79 17.42
N HIS A 198 5.35 8.73 16.50
CA HIS A 198 5.85 8.42 15.16
C HIS A 198 7.30 7.94 15.19
N ALA A 199 8.16 8.60 15.99
CA ALA A 199 9.56 8.18 16.17
C ALA A 199 9.69 6.75 16.71
N PHE A 200 8.77 6.28 17.56
CA PHE A 200 8.74 4.89 18.03
C PHE A 200 8.43 3.88 16.91
N SER A 201 7.50 4.21 16.02
CA SER A 201 7.20 3.39 14.83
C SER A 201 8.45 3.24 13.97
N PHE A 202 9.12 4.35 13.67
CA PHE A 202 10.36 4.37 12.89
C PHE A 202 11.54 3.69 13.57
N LYS A 203 11.65 3.79 14.90
CA LYS A 203 12.64 3.04 15.69
C LYS A 203 12.43 1.53 15.57
N ASN A 204 11.19 1.07 15.59
CA ASN A 204 10.89 -0.35 15.41
C ASN A 204 11.16 -0.79 13.96
N ASP A 205 10.94 0.07 12.97
CA ASP A 205 11.33 -0.20 11.58
C ASP A 205 12.84 -0.30 11.43
N LEU A 206 13.60 0.56 12.11
CA LEU A 206 15.06 0.49 12.13
C LEU A 206 15.55 -0.85 12.69
N GLU A 207 14.97 -1.31 13.80
CA GLU A 207 15.30 -2.62 14.38
C GLU A 207 14.97 -3.76 13.42
N ARG A 208 13.81 -3.73 12.77
CA ARG A 208 13.44 -4.73 11.77
C ARG A 208 14.42 -4.75 10.59
N LEU A 209 14.83 -3.58 10.09
CA LEU A 209 15.81 -3.48 8.99
C LEU A 209 17.14 -4.14 9.38
N GLN A 210 17.63 -3.85 10.58
CA GLN A 210 18.87 -4.43 11.10
C GLN A 210 18.76 -5.95 11.29
N GLN A 211 17.59 -6.45 11.67
CA GLN A 211 17.33 -7.89 11.78
C GLN A 211 17.30 -8.61 10.43
N LEU A 212 17.12 -7.90 9.30
CA LEU A 212 17.21 -8.49 7.95
C LEU A 212 18.66 -8.77 7.53
N ILE A 213 19.62 -7.94 8.00
CA ILE A 213 21.01 -7.96 7.53
C ILE A 213 21.64 -9.36 7.57
N PRO A 214 21.52 -10.16 8.64
CA PRO A 214 22.10 -11.51 8.66
C PRO A 214 21.53 -12.45 7.58
N ARG A 215 20.24 -12.31 7.22
CA ARG A 215 19.60 -13.14 6.18
C ARG A 215 19.91 -12.67 4.76
N ILE A 216 20.19 -11.38 4.59
CA ILE A 216 20.71 -10.83 3.33
C ILE A 216 22.19 -11.23 3.18
N SER A 217 22.96 -11.19 4.27
CA SER A 217 24.40 -11.45 4.34
C SER A 217 24.77 -12.94 4.32
N VAL A 218 24.21 -13.66 3.35
CA VAL A 218 24.56 -15.05 3.02
C VAL A 218 25.18 -15.11 1.63
N LEU A 219 26.40 -15.64 1.51
CA LEU A 219 27.14 -15.73 0.25
C LEU A 219 26.62 -16.90 -0.63
N PRO A 220 26.07 -16.65 -1.83
CA PRO A 220 25.69 -17.72 -2.75
C PRO A 220 26.82 -18.10 -3.72
N LEU A 221 27.83 -17.24 -3.94
CA LEU A 221 28.97 -17.49 -4.82
C LEU A 221 29.64 -18.84 -4.54
N GLY A 222 29.90 -19.60 -5.59
CA GLY A 222 30.39 -20.98 -5.50
C GLY A 222 29.28 -22.02 -5.53
N SER A 223 28.02 -21.62 -5.69
CA SER A 223 26.88 -22.53 -5.95
C SER A 223 26.80 -22.96 -7.42
N GLY A 224 27.57 -22.34 -8.30
CA GLY A 224 27.56 -22.62 -9.74
C GLY A 224 26.16 -22.36 -10.33
N ALA A 225 25.76 -23.15 -11.33
CA ALA A 225 24.44 -22.99 -11.94
C ALA A 225 23.30 -23.49 -11.03
N LEU A 226 23.56 -24.56 -10.27
CA LEU A 226 22.62 -25.16 -9.31
C LEU A 226 23.25 -26.23 -8.39
N ALA A 227 24.36 -26.87 -8.81
CA ALA A 227 24.91 -28.09 -8.19
C ALA A 227 26.26 -27.88 -7.48
N GLY A 228 26.63 -26.62 -7.22
CA GLY A 228 27.92 -26.27 -6.61
C GLY A 228 29.03 -26.07 -7.63
N ASN A 229 30.14 -25.52 -7.15
CA ASN A 229 31.37 -25.33 -7.92
C ASN A 229 32.18 -26.64 -7.98
N PRO A 230 32.53 -27.15 -9.18
CA PRO A 230 33.23 -28.43 -9.33
C PRO A 230 34.74 -28.36 -9.02
N PHE A 231 35.29 -27.17 -8.83
CA PHE A 231 36.72 -26.94 -8.56
C PHE A 231 37.01 -26.67 -7.07
N VAL A 232 36.01 -26.87 -6.20
CA VAL A 232 36.14 -26.81 -4.73
C VAL A 232 36.74 -25.48 -4.26
N VAL A 233 36.24 -24.36 -4.82
CA VAL A 233 36.60 -23.02 -4.33
C VAL A 233 36.22 -22.86 -2.85
N ASP A 234 37.10 -22.24 -2.07
CA ASP A 234 36.88 -21.98 -0.64
C ASP A 234 35.82 -20.89 -0.46
N ARG A 235 34.59 -21.30 -0.16
CA ARG A 235 33.44 -20.39 0.01
C ARG A 235 33.48 -19.61 1.31
N ASP A 236 34.10 -20.14 2.36
CA ASP A 236 34.30 -19.40 3.62
C ASP A 236 35.30 -18.26 3.41
N TYR A 237 36.36 -18.50 2.63
CA TYR A 237 37.27 -17.45 2.19
C TYR A 237 36.53 -16.38 1.37
N LEU A 238 35.74 -16.79 0.36
CA LEU A 238 34.98 -15.83 -0.47
C LEU A 238 34.00 -15.00 0.37
N ALA A 239 33.33 -15.61 1.36
CA ALA A 239 32.42 -14.91 2.25
C ALA A 239 33.15 -13.82 3.05
N LYS A 240 34.30 -14.17 3.65
CA LYS A 240 35.14 -13.22 4.39
C LYS A 240 35.68 -12.11 3.51
N GLU A 241 36.16 -12.43 2.31
CA GLU A 241 36.70 -11.46 1.35
C GLU A 241 35.63 -10.43 0.94
N LEU A 242 34.38 -10.88 0.77
CA LEU A 242 33.27 -10.03 0.34
C LEU A 242 32.50 -9.39 1.51
N GLY A 243 32.77 -9.80 2.76
CA GLY A 243 32.13 -9.26 3.96
C GLY A 243 30.78 -9.90 4.29
N PHE A 244 30.49 -11.10 3.79
CA PHE A 244 29.31 -11.87 4.14
C PHE A 244 29.45 -12.54 5.52
N GLN A 245 28.33 -12.71 6.24
CA GLN A 245 28.31 -13.33 7.57
C GLN A 245 28.28 -14.86 7.52
N SER A 246 27.73 -15.44 6.45
CA SER A 246 27.66 -16.89 6.26
C SER A 246 27.67 -17.27 4.78
N VAL A 247 27.73 -18.56 4.48
CA VAL A 247 27.64 -19.14 3.14
C VAL A 247 26.30 -19.83 2.95
N ALA A 248 25.77 -19.83 1.72
CA ALA A 248 24.59 -20.61 1.40
C ALA A 248 24.89 -22.11 1.49
N GLU A 249 24.27 -22.84 2.41
CA GLU A 249 24.59 -24.24 2.69
C GLU A 249 24.11 -25.21 1.60
N ASN A 250 23.14 -24.80 0.79
CA ASN A 250 22.58 -25.58 -0.30
C ASN A 250 22.67 -24.80 -1.62
N SER A 251 23.25 -25.40 -2.67
CA SER A 251 23.48 -24.73 -3.94
C SER A 251 22.20 -24.48 -4.75
N LEU A 252 21.18 -25.33 -4.60
CA LEU A 252 19.88 -25.09 -5.23
C LEU A 252 19.25 -23.85 -4.61
N TRP A 253 19.20 -23.80 -3.28
CA TRP A 253 18.71 -22.64 -2.55
C TRP A 253 19.53 -21.37 -2.86
N GLY A 254 20.86 -21.46 -2.86
CA GLY A 254 21.74 -20.30 -3.07
C GLY A 254 21.49 -19.57 -4.40
N VAL A 255 21.08 -20.28 -5.45
CA VAL A 255 20.79 -19.67 -6.76
C VAL A 255 19.33 -19.29 -6.97
N SER A 256 18.38 -19.94 -6.27
CA SER A 256 16.95 -19.65 -6.38
C SER A 256 16.41 -18.67 -5.35
N ASP A 257 17.09 -18.49 -4.22
CA ASP A 257 16.57 -17.71 -3.09
C ASP A 257 16.42 -16.22 -3.44
N ARG A 258 15.22 -15.69 -3.16
CA ARG A 258 14.85 -14.27 -3.23
C ARG A 258 14.04 -13.81 -2.03
N ASP A 259 14.01 -14.61 -0.95
CA ASP A 259 13.27 -14.28 0.27
C ASP A 259 13.78 -12.97 0.87
N PHE A 260 15.09 -12.73 0.78
CA PHE A 260 15.74 -11.51 1.26
C PHE A 260 15.20 -10.22 0.58
N ILE A 261 14.75 -10.31 -0.68
CA ILE A 261 14.12 -9.20 -1.40
C ILE A 261 12.69 -9.01 -0.93
N VAL A 262 11.95 -10.12 -0.77
CA VAL A 262 10.58 -10.08 -0.24
C VAL A 262 10.56 -9.50 1.17
N GLU A 263 11.45 -9.94 2.06
CA GLU A 263 11.57 -9.41 3.42
C GLU A 263 11.87 -7.91 3.41
N PHE A 264 12.77 -7.45 2.53
CA PHE A 264 13.05 -6.02 2.38
C PHE A 264 11.80 -5.26 1.88
N LEU A 265 11.10 -5.76 0.87
CA LEU A 265 9.89 -5.12 0.32
C LEU A 265 8.73 -5.09 1.33
N MET A 266 8.59 -6.13 2.16
CA MET A 266 7.64 -6.17 3.28
C MET A 266 8.01 -5.14 4.35
N TRP A 267 9.29 -5.07 4.72
CA TRP A 267 9.79 -4.06 5.64
C TRP A 267 9.53 -2.63 5.11
N ALA A 268 9.86 -2.38 3.84
CA ALA A 268 9.66 -1.10 3.17
C ALA A 268 8.17 -0.71 3.13
N THR A 269 7.28 -1.67 2.87
CA THR A 269 5.83 -1.46 2.89
C THR A 269 5.35 -0.98 4.26
N LEU A 270 5.81 -1.63 5.34
CA LEU A 270 5.42 -1.27 6.70
C LEU A 270 5.97 0.11 7.11
N ALA A 271 7.25 0.38 6.80
CA ALA A 271 7.87 1.68 7.06
C ALA A 271 7.14 2.82 6.31
N MET A 272 6.79 2.61 5.04
CA MET A 272 6.01 3.58 4.27
C MET A 272 4.56 3.73 4.77
N THR A 273 4.01 2.71 5.43
CA THR A 273 2.70 2.82 6.11
C THR A 273 2.80 3.70 7.36
N HIS A 274 3.91 3.65 8.09
CA HIS A 274 4.13 4.60 9.19
C HIS A 274 4.36 6.03 8.68
N ILE A 275 5.09 6.19 7.57
CA ILE A 275 5.21 7.49 6.88
C ILE A 275 3.83 8.01 6.47
N SER A 276 2.97 7.18 5.87
CA SER A 276 1.66 7.62 5.40
C SER A 276 0.77 8.09 6.55
N ARG A 277 0.82 7.43 7.70
CA ARG A 277 0.11 7.85 8.92
C ARG A 277 0.61 9.20 9.45
N MET A 278 1.93 9.38 9.53
CA MET A 278 2.51 10.67 9.91
C MET A 278 2.13 11.77 8.91
N ALA A 279 2.17 11.46 7.61
CA ALA A 279 1.76 12.40 6.57
C ALA A 279 0.29 12.81 6.71
N GLU A 280 -0.60 11.87 7.03
CA GLU A 280 -2.03 12.16 7.29
C GLU A 280 -2.20 13.19 8.42
N ASP A 281 -1.58 12.93 9.58
CA ASP A 281 -1.67 13.83 10.74
C ASP A 281 -1.21 15.24 10.34
N LEU A 282 -0.05 15.36 9.67
CA LEU A 282 0.51 16.65 9.29
C LEU A 282 -0.30 17.35 8.19
N ILE A 283 -0.89 16.61 7.23
CA ILE A 283 -1.80 17.17 6.22
C ILE A 283 -2.99 17.79 6.94
N ILE A 284 -3.67 17.03 7.82
CA ILE A 284 -4.83 17.51 8.58
C ILE A 284 -4.44 18.74 9.43
N TYR A 285 -3.31 18.70 10.12
CA TYR A 285 -2.86 19.78 10.99
C TYR A 285 -2.40 21.04 10.24
N SER A 286 -2.11 20.92 8.94
CA SER A 286 -1.76 22.05 8.07
C SER A 286 -2.98 22.73 7.43
N THR A 287 -4.18 22.16 7.56
CA THR A 287 -5.43 22.73 7.03
C THR A 287 -5.77 24.06 7.69
N ALA A 288 -6.62 24.87 7.07
CA ALA A 288 -7.08 26.13 7.65
C ALA A 288 -7.96 25.91 8.90
N GLU A 289 -8.68 24.78 8.94
CA GLU A 289 -9.57 24.37 10.01
C GLU A 289 -8.83 24.03 11.30
N PHE A 290 -7.66 23.39 11.20
CA PHE A 290 -6.81 23.07 12.35
C PHE A 290 -5.75 24.16 12.57
N GLY A 291 -4.96 24.46 11.54
CA GLY A 291 -3.91 25.48 11.55
C GLY A 291 -2.83 25.25 12.60
N PHE A 292 -2.62 24.01 13.06
CA PHE A 292 -1.65 23.67 14.10
C PHE A 292 -0.21 23.78 13.63
N ILE A 293 0.03 23.56 12.33
CA ILE A 293 1.35 23.66 11.73
C ILE A 293 1.32 24.48 10.45
N THR A 294 2.49 24.92 9.99
CA THR A 294 2.68 25.44 8.65
C THR A 294 3.94 24.84 8.04
N LEU A 295 3.80 24.30 6.84
CA LEU A 295 4.94 23.75 6.10
C LEU A 295 5.80 24.88 5.52
N SER A 296 7.11 24.67 5.55
CA SER A 296 8.06 25.57 4.91
C SER A 296 7.91 25.53 3.38
N ASP A 297 8.20 26.65 2.72
CA ASP A 297 8.06 26.79 1.26
C ASP A 297 8.85 25.73 0.48
N ALA A 298 9.99 25.26 1.00
CA ALA A 298 10.81 24.22 0.37
C ALA A 298 10.09 22.86 0.23
N TYR A 299 9.06 22.59 1.04
CA TYR A 299 8.33 21.32 1.06
C TYR A 299 6.83 21.50 0.81
N SER A 300 6.40 22.67 0.34
CA SER A 300 5.01 22.96 -0.02
C SER A 300 4.96 23.69 -1.36
N THR A 301 3.86 23.56 -2.09
CA THR A 301 3.65 24.38 -3.30
C THR A 301 2.57 25.41 -3.07
N GLY A 302 2.70 26.55 -3.75
CA GLY A 302 1.66 27.58 -3.82
C GLY A 302 0.74 27.37 -5.02
N SER A 303 -0.48 27.89 -4.94
CA SER A 303 -1.32 28.05 -6.13
C SER A 303 -0.93 29.34 -6.85
N SER A 304 -0.78 29.30 -8.17
CA SER A 304 -0.56 30.49 -9.00
C SER A 304 -1.69 31.53 -8.90
N MET A 305 -2.90 31.10 -8.52
CA MET A 305 -4.08 31.96 -8.37
C MET A 305 -4.38 32.35 -6.92
N MET A 306 -3.91 31.59 -5.93
CA MET A 306 -4.26 31.78 -4.51
C MET A 306 -2.98 31.82 -3.65
N PRO A 307 -2.40 33.02 -3.43
CA PRO A 307 -1.11 33.19 -2.75
C PRO A 307 -1.09 32.68 -1.30
N GLN A 308 -2.25 32.66 -0.63
CA GLN A 308 -2.39 32.17 0.75
C GLN A 308 -2.43 30.63 0.84
N LYS A 309 -2.68 29.92 -0.27
CA LYS A 309 -2.88 28.47 -0.26
C LYS A 309 -1.53 27.75 -0.38
N LYS A 310 -1.07 27.16 0.72
CA LYS A 310 0.07 26.23 0.75
C LYS A 310 -0.43 24.80 0.70
N ASN A 311 -0.08 24.07 -0.35
CA ASN A 311 -0.44 22.66 -0.51
C ASN A 311 0.66 21.78 0.10
N PRO A 312 0.29 20.74 0.88
CA PRO A 312 1.24 19.82 1.50
C PRO A 312 1.74 18.73 0.54
N ASP A 313 2.17 19.11 -0.68
CA ASP A 313 2.53 18.18 -1.76
C ASP A 313 3.56 17.13 -1.35
N SER A 314 4.56 17.52 -0.54
CA SER A 314 5.54 16.58 -0.01
C SER A 314 4.89 15.46 0.80
N LEU A 315 3.96 15.80 1.70
CA LEU A 315 3.24 14.84 2.52
C LEU A 315 2.26 14.00 1.70
N GLU A 316 1.58 14.59 0.72
CA GLU A 316 0.69 13.86 -0.19
C GLU A 316 1.46 12.83 -1.01
N LEU A 317 2.64 13.18 -1.53
CA LEU A 317 3.53 12.27 -2.23
C LEU A 317 4.08 11.18 -1.31
N LEU A 318 4.47 11.51 -0.07
CA LEU A 318 4.90 10.53 0.93
C LEU A 318 3.81 9.49 1.19
N ARG A 319 2.56 9.93 1.38
CA ARG A 319 1.39 9.05 1.54
C ARG A 319 1.11 8.25 0.27
N GLY A 320 1.13 8.87 -0.91
CA GLY A 320 0.85 8.19 -2.19
C GLY A 320 1.89 7.12 -2.56
N LYS A 321 3.16 7.34 -2.22
CA LYS A 321 4.24 6.37 -2.49
C LYS A 321 4.10 5.07 -1.69
N SER A 322 3.36 5.05 -0.57
CA SER A 322 3.16 3.79 0.17
C SER A 322 2.46 2.72 -0.67
N GLY A 323 1.48 3.11 -1.50
CA GLY A 323 0.78 2.19 -2.40
C GLY A 323 1.69 1.61 -3.50
N ARG A 324 2.64 2.40 -4.01
CA ARG A 324 3.64 1.93 -4.99
C ARG A 324 4.53 0.85 -4.39
N ILE A 325 5.02 1.05 -3.17
CA ILE A 325 5.89 0.08 -2.48
C ILE A 325 5.13 -1.22 -2.18
N PHE A 326 3.88 -1.12 -1.71
CA PHE A 326 3.03 -2.28 -1.53
C PHE A 326 2.81 -3.04 -2.84
N GLY A 327 2.58 -2.33 -3.95
CA GLY A 327 2.42 -2.92 -5.28
C GLY A 327 3.67 -3.69 -5.74
N ASN A 328 4.86 -3.14 -5.52
CA ASN A 328 6.13 -3.82 -5.84
C ASN A 328 6.27 -5.13 -5.02
N MET A 329 5.94 -5.09 -3.73
CA MET A 329 5.94 -6.26 -2.87
C MET A 329 4.96 -7.33 -3.35
N ALA A 330 3.70 -6.95 -3.56
CA ALA A 330 2.64 -7.87 -4.00
C ALA A 330 2.95 -8.49 -5.36
N GLY A 331 3.45 -7.68 -6.31
CA GLY A 331 3.84 -8.14 -7.63
C GLY A 331 4.97 -9.18 -7.57
N PHE A 332 6.05 -8.88 -6.84
CA PHE A 332 7.19 -9.79 -6.78
C PHE A 332 6.88 -11.09 -6.02
N VAL A 333 6.11 -11.03 -4.93
CA VAL A 333 5.63 -12.24 -4.25
C VAL A 333 4.82 -13.13 -5.20
N MET A 334 4.01 -12.53 -6.08
CA MET A 334 3.25 -13.29 -7.08
C MET A 334 4.15 -13.89 -8.16
N THR A 335 5.24 -13.22 -8.55
CA THR A 335 6.27 -13.79 -9.44
C THR A 335 6.90 -15.05 -8.85
N LEU A 336 7.18 -15.07 -7.54
CA LEU A 336 7.78 -16.24 -6.88
C LEU A 336 6.80 -17.41 -6.70
N LYS A 337 5.50 -17.13 -6.63
CA LYS A 337 4.48 -18.13 -6.31
C LYS A 337 4.47 -19.25 -7.34
N GLY A 338 4.75 -20.48 -6.88
CA GLY A 338 4.64 -21.69 -7.69
C GLY A 338 5.75 -21.90 -8.71
N LEU A 339 6.85 -21.13 -8.64
CA LEU A 339 8.03 -21.39 -9.48
C LEU A 339 8.62 -22.77 -9.14
N PRO A 340 8.91 -23.62 -10.15
CA PRO A 340 9.58 -24.88 -9.91
C PRO A 340 11.06 -24.63 -9.56
N SER A 341 11.67 -25.53 -8.79
CA SER A 341 13.12 -25.47 -8.61
C SER A 341 13.83 -25.64 -9.96
N THR A 342 14.95 -24.95 -10.23
CA THR A 342 15.75 -24.14 -9.28
C THR A 342 15.81 -22.67 -9.71
N TYR A 343 16.67 -22.30 -10.66
CA TYR A 343 16.68 -20.96 -11.25
C TYR A 343 15.76 -20.93 -12.48
N ASN A 344 14.94 -19.88 -12.59
CA ASN A 344 14.03 -19.63 -13.71
C ASN A 344 14.22 -18.17 -14.15
N LYS A 345 14.02 -17.85 -15.44
CA LYS A 345 14.25 -16.48 -15.96
C LYS A 345 13.28 -15.46 -15.35
N ASP A 346 12.15 -15.92 -14.80
CA ASP A 346 11.21 -15.14 -13.98
C ASP A 346 11.92 -14.40 -12.83
N LEU A 347 13.00 -14.97 -12.28
CA LEU A 347 13.84 -14.32 -11.25
C LEU A 347 14.62 -13.11 -11.79
N GLN A 348 14.51 -12.74 -13.06
CA GLN A 348 15.01 -11.47 -13.58
C GLN A 348 14.19 -10.27 -13.09
N GLU A 349 12.90 -10.48 -12.79
CA GLU A 349 11.93 -9.48 -12.30
C GLU A 349 12.15 -9.06 -10.84
N ASP A 350 13.24 -9.49 -10.22
CA ASP A 350 13.60 -9.17 -8.84
C ASP A 350 14.17 -7.74 -8.67
N LYS A 351 14.80 -7.19 -9.71
CA LYS A 351 15.61 -5.96 -9.65
C LYS A 351 14.77 -4.70 -9.66
N GLU A 352 13.90 -4.56 -10.65
CA GLU A 352 13.09 -3.36 -10.83
C GLU A 352 12.22 -3.01 -9.61
N PRO A 353 11.43 -3.94 -9.03
CA PRO A 353 10.64 -3.64 -7.84
C PRO A 353 11.52 -3.31 -6.62
N LEU A 354 12.68 -3.97 -6.47
CA LEU A 354 13.62 -3.69 -5.39
C LEU A 354 14.26 -2.30 -5.54
N PHE A 355 14.77 -1.99 -6.73
CA PHE A 355 15.44 -0.74 -7.05
C PHE A 355 14.47 0.44 -6.91
N ASP A 356 13.25 0.28 -7.40
CA ASP A 356 12.21 1.28 -7.24
C ASP A 356 11.86 1.50 -5.77
N ALA A 357 11.73 0.42 -4.99
CA ALA A 357 11.44 0.53 -3.57
C ALA A 357 12.54 1.26 -2.80
N LEU A 358 13.81 0.90 -3.03
CA LEU A 358 14.95 1.55 -2.38
C LEU A 358 15.04 3.04 -2.64
N VAL A 359 14.87 3.45 -3.91
CA VAL A 359 14.88 4.87 -4.28
C VAL A 359 13.77 5.62 -3.56
N ASN A 360 12.54 5.10 -3.62
CA ASN A 360 11.40 5.79 -3.05
C ASN A 360 11.42 5.82 -1.52
N VAL A 361 11.84 4.76 -0.85
CA VAL A 361 11.98 4.72 0.62
C VAL A 361 13.07 5.67 1.09
N SER A 362 14.25 5.63 0.46
CA SER A 362 15.37 6.51 0.83
C SER A 362 15.01 7.99 0.67
N MET A 363 14.41 8.36 -0.48
CA MET A 363 13.93 9.72 -0.71
C MET A 363 12.83 10.10 0.27
N SER A 364 11.93 9.18 0.62
CA SER A 364 10.83 9.46 1.54
C SER A 364 11.32 9.77 2.95
N PHE A 365 12.32 9.05 3.47
CA PHE A 365 12.93 9.40 4.76
C PHE A 365 13.63 10.75 4.74
N GLN A 366 14.36 11.09 3.67
CA GLN A 366 15.03 12.38 3.55
C GLN A 366 14.04 13.55 3.46
N ILE A 367 12.96 13.40 2.67
CA ILE A 367 11.90 14.41 2.55
C ILE A 367 11.16 14.56 3.88
N ALA A 368 10.82 13.45 4.54
CA ALA A 368 10.21 13.47 5.86
C ALA A 368 11.11 14.15 6.89
N GLU A 369 12.42 13.86 6.90
CA GLU A 369 13.38 14.52 7.80
C GLU A 369 13.35 16.04 7.57
N GLY A 370 13.39 16.47 6.31
CA GLY A 370 13.29 17.86 5.92
C GLY A 370 12.00 18.54 6.40
N VAL A 371 10.84 17.92 6.13
CA VAL A 371 9.53 18.44 6.56
C VAL A 371 9.47 18.61 8.07
N ILE A 372 9.84 17.59 8.84
CA ILE A 372 9.81 17.67 10.31
C ILE A 372 10.82 18.71 10.81
N ALA A 373 11.99 18.82 10.19
CA ALA A 373 13.02 19.78 10.59
C ALA A 373 12.57 21.23 10.42
N THR A 374 11.78 21.53 9.38
CA THR A 374 11.48 22.92 8.98
C THR A 374 10.04 23.36 9.18
N LEU A 375 9.09 22.46 9.47
CA LEU A 375 7.71 22.88 9.73
C LEU A 375 7.61 23.74 10.99
N ASP A 376 6.83 24.81 10.91
CA ASP A 376 6.49 25.68 12.02
C ASP A 376 5.29 25.13 12.78
N VAL A 377 5.33 25.21 14.11
CA VAL A 377 4.23 24.83 15.00
C VAL A 377 3.61 26.09 15.60
N HIS A 378 2.28 26.10 15.67
CA HIS A 378 1.46 27.20 16.21
C HIS A 378 0.87 26.80 17.58
N PRO A 379 1.68 26.84 18.67
CA PRO A 379 1.27 26.33 19.98
C PRO A 379 0.05 27.05 20.56
N GLU A 380 -0.14 28.32 20.23
CA GLU A 380 -1.33 29.10 20.59
C GLU A 380 -2.60 28.54 19.96
N LYS A 381 -2.57 28.16 18.68
CA LYS A 381 -3.72 27.53 18.00
C LYS A 381 -4.00 26.13 18.53
N MET A 382 -2.95 25.34 18.78
CA MET A 382 -3.08 24.03 19.42
C MET A 382 -3.74 24.14 20.80
N ARG A 383 -3.34 25.14 21.60
CA ARG A 383 -3.93 25.39 22.92
C ARG A 383 -5.37 25.90 22.83
N GLN A 384 -5.69 26.76 21.86
CA GLN A 384 -7.07 27.25 21.64
C GLN A 384 -8.04 26.15 21.20
N ALA A 385 -7.54 25.08 20.58
CA ALA A 385 -8.36 23.93 20.21
C ALA A 385 -8.74 23.03 21.40
N LEU A 386 -8.14 23.22 22.58
CA LEU A 386 -8.53 22.54 23.81
C LEU A 386 -9.78 23.18 24.39
N THR A 387 -10.80 22.35 24.65
CA THR A 387 -12.09 22.77 25.19
C THR A 387 -12.32 22.11 26.54
N MET A 388 -13.10 22.73 27.44
CA MET A 388 -13.17 22.29 28.85
C MET A 388 -13.87 20.94 29.06
N ASP A 389 -14.71 20.53 28.09
CA ASP A 389 -15.35 19.22 28.01
C ASP A 389 -14.35 18.06 27.96
N VAL A 390 -13.16 18.25 27.39
CA VAL A 390 -12.13 17.20 27.35
C VAL A 390 -11.57 16.85 28.74
N LEU A 391 -11.82 17.70 29.74
CA LEU A 391 -11.46 17.47 31.14
C LEU A 391 -12.58 16.81 31.95
N ALA A 392 -13.69 16.40 31.33
CA ALA A 392 -14.72 15.61 31.99
C ALA A 392 -14.14 14.30 32.58
N THR A 393 -13.25 13.62 31.86
CA THR A 393 -12.58 12.43 32.42
C THR A 393 -11.73 12.77 33.64
N ASP A 394 -11.06 13.93 33.63
CA ASP A 394 -10.27 14.40 34.76
C ASP A 394 -11.14 14.73 35.99
N LEU A 395 -12.38 15.18 35.77
CA LEU A 395 -13.39 15.36 36.82
C LEU A 395 -13.87 14.03 37.41
N ALA A 396 -14.04 13.00 36.58
CA ALA A 396 -14.32 11.65 37.06
C ALA A 396 -13.16 11.11 37.90
N ASP A 397 -11.91 11.25 37.42
CA ASP A 397 -10.71 10.83 38.14
C ASP A 397 -10.56 11.53 39.49
N TYR A 398 -10.96 12.81 39.59
CA TYR A 398 -10.97 13.53 40.86
C TYR A 398 -11.81 12.81 41.92
N LEU A 399 -13.03 12.39 41.56
CA LEU A 399 -13.91 11.66 42.47
C LEU A 399 -13.36 10.25 42.80
N VAL A 400 -12.69 9.60 41.83
CA VAL A 400 -12.03 8.31 42.08
C VAL A 400 -10.95 8.46 43.15
N ARG A 401 -10.15 9.53 43.08
CA ARG A 401 -9.13 9.82 44.10
C ARG A 401 -9.73 10.13 45.48
N LYS A 402 -11.01 10.51 45.55
CA LYS A 402 -11.79 10.68 46.79
C LYS A 402 -12.51 9.38 47.22
N GLY A 403 -12.14 8.24 46.63
CA GLY A 403 -12.57 6.89 47.01
C GLY A 403 -13.88 6.42 46.38
N MET A 404 -14.37 7.07 45.31
CA MET A 404 -15.60 6.68 44.62
C MET A 404 -15.30 5.68 43.47
N PRO A 405 -16.12 4.63 43.27
CA PRO A 405 -15.94 3.71 42.14
C PRO A 405 -16.07 4.39 40.78
N PHE A 406 -15.21 4.04 39.82
CA PHE A 406 -15.12 4.73 38.52
C PHE A 406 -16.45 4.79 37.72
N ARG A 407 -17.26 3.73 37.75
CA ARG A 407 -18.57 3.74 37.06
C ARG A 407 -19.49 4.83 37.60
N GLU A 408 -19.50 5.03 38.91
CA GLU A 408 -20.29 6.06 39.57
C GLU A 408 -19.74 7.46 39.24
N THR A 409 -18.42 7.64 39.27
CA THR A 409 -17.79 8.92 38.92
C THR A 409 -18.02 9.30 37.46
N HIS A 410 -18.01 8.33 36.55
CA HIS A 410 -18.30 8.55 35.13
C HIS A 410 -19.75 9.04 34.93
N HIS A 411 -20.73 8.41 35.58
CA HIS A 411 -22.12 8.90 35.55
C HIS A 411 -22.24 10.31 36.14
N ILE A 412 -21.56 10.60 37.24
CA ILE A 412 -21.58 11.94 37.86
C ILE A 412 -20.95 12.98 36.94
N SER A 413 -19.81 12.67 36.31
CA SER A 413 -19.17 13.56 35.34
C SER A 413 -20.05 13.78 34.11
N GLY A 414 -20.73 12.73 33.61
CA GLY A 414 -21.69 12.87 32.51
C GLY A 414 -22.85 13.80 32.87
N ARG A 415 -23.37 13.70 34.11
CA ARG A 415 -24.38 14.64 34.62
C ARG A 415 -23.84 16.06 34.77
N ALA A 416 -22.56 16.24 35.11
CA ALA A 416 -21.93 17.55 35.16
C ALA A 416 -21.84 18.19 33.75
N VAL A 417 -21.47 17.42 32.73
CA VAL A 417 -21.48 17.87 31.33
C VAL A 417 -22.89 18.24 30.90
N ALA A 418 -23.88 17.38 31.14
CA ALA A 418 -25.28 17.67 30.82
C ALA A 418 -25.82 18.91 31.55
N LEU A 419 -25.41 19.13 32.81
CA LEU A 419 -25.77 20.32 33.57
C LEU A 419 -25.15 21.58 32.95
N ALA A 420 -23.88 21.55 32.57
CA ALA A 420 -23.20 22.65 31.90
C ALA A 420 -23.88 23.02 30.57
N GLU A 421 -24.22 22.02 29.76
CA GLU A 421 -24.98 22.18 28.51
C GLU A 421 -26.36 22.80 28.74
N SER A 422 -27.10 22.30 29.74
CA SER A 422 -28.43 22.81 30.09
C SER A 422 -28.41 24.29 30.50
N ARG A 423 -27.32 24.72 31.12
CA ARG A 423 -27.08 26.11 31.54
C ARG A 423 -26.39 26.95 30.48
N LYS A 424 -26.03 26.36 29.33
CA LYS A 424 -25.29 27.01 28.23
C LYS A 424 -23.99 27.66 28.71
N CYS A 425 -23.28 26.98 29.61
CA CYS A 425 -22.00 27.40 30.17
C CYS A 425 -20.95 26.29 29.98
N GLN A 426 -19.67 26.62 30.12
CA GLN A 426 -18.58 25.64 30.08
C GLN A 426 -18.53 24.82 31.38
N LEU A 427 -17.90 23.65 31.33
CA LEU A 427 -17.81 22.75 32.49
C LEU A 427 -17.11 23.40 33.70
N ASN A 428 -16.12 24.27 33.45
CA ASN A 428 -15.39 25.03 34.47
C ASN A 428 -16.16 26.25 35.03
N GLU A 429 -17.29 26.61 34.44
CA GLU A 429 -18.13 27.74 34.88
C GLU A 429 -19.24 27.31 35.85
N LEU A 430 -19.41 26.00 36.07
CA LEU A 430 -20.30 25.47 37.09
C LEU A 430 -19.85 25.91 38.49
N SER A 431 -20.78 26.38 39.32
CA SER A 431 -20.44 26.83 40.67
C SER A 431 -20.13 25.65 41.60
N SER A 432 -19.44 25.93 42.72
CA SER A 432 -19.19 24.90 43.75
C SER A 432 -20.48 24.31 44.32
N LEU A 433 -21.59 25.07 44.31
CA LEU A 433 -22.91 24.58 44.68
C LEU A 433 -23.47 23.61 43.63
N ASP A 434 -23.23 23.87 42.35
CA ASP A 434 -23.64 22.98 41.27
C ASP A 434 -22.91 21.64 41.35
N PHE A 435 -21.58 21.66 41.56
CA PHE A 435 -20.82 20.44 41.78
C PHE A 435 -21.29 19.69 43.04
N LYS A 436 -21.48 20.38 44.17
CA LYS A 436 -22.03 19.76 45.39
C LYS A 436 -23.42 19.14 45.18
N SER A 437 -24.26 19.75 44.33
CA SER A 437 -25.57 19.17 43.99
C SER A 437 -25.48 17.83 43.25
N LEU A 438 -24.34 17.54 42.60
CA LEU A 438 -24.09 16.29 41.90
C LEU A 438 -23.44 15.22 42.80
N SER A 439 -22.61 15.63 43.77
CA SER A 439 -21.96 14.76 44.76
C SER A 439 -21.38 15.56 45.93
N ASP A 440 -21.60 15.10 47.15
CA ASP A 440 -21.01 15.69 48.38
C ASP A 440 -19.48 15.56 48.44
N LYS A 441 -18.89 14.72 47.59
CA LYS A 441 -17.43 14.54 47.51
C LYS A 441 -16.72 15.65 46.72
N PHE A 442 -17.45 16.53 46.04
CA PHE A 442 -16.86 17.71 45.41
C PHE A 442 -16.55 18.79 46.46
N THR A 443 -15.27 19.09 46.62
CA THR A 443 -14.76 20.19 47.46
C THR A 443 -14.31 21.37 46.60
N GLU A 444 -13.89 22.49 47.22
CA GLU A 444 -13.53 23.72 46.49
C GLU A 444 -12.35 23.53 45.51
N ASP A 445 -11.48 22.55 45.77
CA ASP A 445 -10.38 22.09 44.91
C ASP A 445 -10.84 21.44 43.59
N VAL A 446 -12.15 21.25 43.36
CA VAL A 446 -12.67 20.74 42.07
C VAL A 446 -12.30 21.65 40.90
N HIS A 447 -12.17 22.95 41.14
CA HIS A 447 -11.82 23.92 40.10
C HIS A 447 -10.39 23.75 39.58
N ASP A 448 -9.49 23.17 40.39
CA ASP A 448 -8.11 22.86 40.01
C ASP A 448 -8.03 21.75 38.94
N VAL A 449 -9.12 21.00 38.72
CA VAL A 449 -9.20 19.99 37.67
C VAL A 449 -9.18 20.63 36.28
N PHE A 450 -9.70 21.85 36.15
CA PHE A 450 -9.88 22.56 34.88
C PHE A 450 -8.60 23.27 34.39
N ASP A 451 -7.46 22.60 34.52
CA ASP A 451 -6.17 23.01 34.00
C ASP A 451 -5.60 21.93 33.08
N PHE A 452 -5.41 22.27 31.80
CA PHE A 452 -4.84 21.38 30.79
C PHE A 452 -3.40 20.94 31.11
N GLU A 453 -2.59 21.80 31.70
CA GLU A 453 -1.21 21.46 32.12
C GLU A 453 -1.27 20.46 33.27
N ALA A 454 -2.11 20.70 34.28
CA ALA A 454 -2.29 19.77 35.40
C ALA A 454 -2.82 18.41 34.92
N SER A 455 -3.75 18.41 33.96
CA SER A 455 -4.25 17.20 33.31
C SER A 455 -3.10 16.36 32.74
N VAL A 456 -2.30 16.94 31.86
CA VAL A 456 -1.16 16.24 31.24
C VAL A 456 -0.12 15.80 32.28
N GLU A 457 0.19 16.65 33.26
CA GLU A 457 1.21 16.36 34.27
C GLU A 457 0.79 15.27 35.27
N ARG A 458 -0.52 14.99 35.43
CA ARG A 458 -1.01 13.85 36.23
C ARG A 458 -0.73 12.49 35.57
N ARG A 459 -0.51 12.45 34.25
CA ARG A 459 -0.27 11.22 33.49
C ARG A 459 1.23 10.86 33.49
N GLN A 460 1.71 10.41 34.66
CA GLN A 460 3.13 10.12 34.92
C GLN A 460 3.52 8.63 34.85
N ALA A 461 2.59 7.76 34.47
CA ALA A 461 2.94 6.37 34.18
C ALA A 461 3.90 6.32 32.96
N ILE A 462 4.75 5.29 32.88
CA ILE A 462 5.64 5.08 31.74
C ILE A 462 4.80 5.06 30.45
N GLY A 463 5.21 5.86 29.47
CA GLY A 463 4.46 6.06 28.22
C GLY A 463 3.40 7.17 28.28
N GLY A 464 3.25 7.87 29.42
CA GLY A 464 2.35 9.01 29.54
C GLY A 464 2.88 10.31 28.89
N PRO A 465 2.01 11.30 28.66
CA PRO A 465 2.36 12.58 28.03
C PRO A 465 2.98 13.62 28.97
N SER A 466 3.19 13.35 30.27
CA SER A 466 3.79 14.31 31.20
C SER A 466 5.24 14.67 30.84
N ARG A 467 5.71 15.86 31.22
CA ARG A 467 7.10 16.32 30.92
C ARG A 467 8.15 15.35 31.45
N LYS A 468 7.93 14.82 32.64
CA LYS A 468 8.81 13.83 33.27
C LYS A 468 8.98 12.60 32.38
N MET A 469 7.89 12.11 31.78
CA MET A 469 7.93 10.94 30.89
C MET A 469 8.58 11.26 29.55
N ILE A 470 8.30 12.44 28.98
CA ILE A 470 8.95 12.88 27.74
C ILE A 470 10.48 13.01 27.90
N PHE A 471 10.93 13.49 29.06
CA PHE A 471 12.35 13.59 29.38
C PHE A 471 13.01 12.21 29.56
N LEU A 472 12.29 11.25 30.15
CA LEU A 472 12.75 9.88 30.45
C LEU A 472 12.81 8.94 29.24
N PHE A 473 12.49 9.39 28.02
CA PHE A 473 12.79 8.64 26.79
C PHE A 473 14.31 8.60 26.51
N ASN A 474 15.06 8.03 27.46
CA ASN A 474 16.47 7.69 27.40
C ASN A 474 16.75 6.54 26.41
N PHE A 475 15.71 5.86 25.90
CA PHE A 475 15.84 4.90 24.80
C PHE A 475 16.42 5.51 23.52
N PHE A 476 16.25 6.82 23.31
CA PHE A 476 16.86 7.56 22.20
C PHE A 476 18.20 8.22 22.57
N LEU A 477 18.85 7.83 23.68
CA LEU A 477 20.17 8.36 24.09
C LEU A 477 21.23 8.34 22.98
N PRO A 478 21.37 7.27 22.16
CA PRO A 478 22.31 7.27 21.03
C PRO A 478 22.03 8.40 20.04
N PHE A 479 20.75 8.69 19.77
CA PHE A 479 20.33 9.77 18.88
C PHE A 479 20.53 11.16 19.51
N LYS A 480 20.29 11.29 20.82
CA LYS A 480 20.57 12.54 21.57
C LYS A 480 22.07 12.86 21.64
N ALA A 481 22.94 11.85 21.72
CA ALA A 481 24.40 12.03 21.69
C ALA A 481 24.86 12.49 20.30
N MET A 482 24.41 11.82 19.23
CA MET A 482 24.68 12.23 17.85
C MET A 482 24.23 13.67 17.55
N ALA A 483 23.09 14.09 18.12
CA ALA A 483 22.60 15.46 18.01
C ALA A 483 23.55 16.48 18.63
N ARG A 484 24.09 16.21 19.83
CA ARG A 484 25.03 17.08 20.53
C ARG A 484 26.34 17.25 19.75
N ASP A 485 26.86 16.15 19.19
CA ASP A 485 28.10 16.15 18.43
C ASP A 485 27.94 16.92 17.10
N ARG A 486 26.79 16.78 16.43
CA ARG A 486 26.51 17.53 15.18
C ARG A 486 26.26 19.02 15.43
N LEU A 487 25.62 19.38 16.55
CA LEU A 487 25.44 20.77 16.94
C LEU A 487 26.78 21.44 17.28
N ALA A 488 27.72 20.68 17.88
CA ALA A 488 29.09 21.11 18.07
C ALA A 488 29.83 21.30 16.72
N ALA A 489 29.63 20.38 15.77
CA ALA A 489 30.20 20.47 14.43
C ALA A 489 29.64 21.64 13.60
N LEU A 490 28.33 21.91 13.66
CA LEU A 490 27.70 23.05 12.99
C LEU A 490 28.12 24.39 13.60
N ARG A 491 28.32 24.46 14.91
CA ARG A 491 28.91 25.64 15.58
C ARG A 491 30.35 25.86 15.15
N ALA A 492 31.12 24.78 14.95
CA ALA A 492 32.47 24.86 14.40
C ALA A 492 32.48 25.33 12.93
N GLN A 493 31.51 24.91 12.12
CA GLN A 493 31.36 25.37 10.73
C GLN A 493 30.89 26.84 10.63
N GLN A 494 29.98 27.29 11.48
CA GLN A 494 29.54 28.70 11.51
C GLN A 494 30.65 29.65 12.00
N GLN A 495 31.60 29.17 12.79
CA GLN A 495 32.79 29.96 13.17
C GLN A 495 33.88 29.98 12.09
N GLY A 496 33.82 29.10 11.08
CA GLY A 496 34.81 29.01 10.00
C GLY A 496 34.41 29.68 8.67
N GLY A 497 33.16 30.12 8.53
CA GLY A 497 32.58 30.56 7.26
C GLY A 497 32.21 32.05 7.19
N ALA A 498 33.10 32.94 7.61
CA ALA A 498 32.90 34.39 7.48
C ALA A 498 33.84 35.00 6.42
N SER A 499 33.73 34.56 5.17
CA SER A 499 34.22 35.34 4.03
C SER A 499 33.61 34.85 2.72
N GLN A 500 32.90 35.79 2.07
CA GLN A 500 32.40 35.78 0.69
C GLN A 500 31.02 35.13 0.44
N MET A 501 29.99 35.98 0.37
CA MET A 501 28.98 35.93 -0.70
C MET A 501 28.34 37.31 -0.87
N SER A 502 28.47 37.90 -2.06
CA SER A 502 27.69 39.06 -2.50
C SER A 502 26.77 38.68 -3.66
N SER A 503 25.53 39.17 -3.55
CA SER A 503 24.60 39.61 -4.59
C SER A 503 24.56 38.88 -5.95
N ASN A 504 23.39 38.35 -6.30
CA ASN A 504 22.78 38.67 -7.60
C ASN A 504 21.25 38.46 -7.60
N SER A 505 20.56 39.56 -7.90
CA SER A 505 19.11 39.70 -8.08
C SER A 505 18.79 39.89 -9.57
N TYR A 506 17.67 39.35 -10.05
CA TYR A 506 17.13 39.56 -11.41
C TYR A 506 15.58 39.65 -11.35
N PRO A 507 14.91 40.23 -12.36
CA PRO A 507 14.09 41.44 -12.16
C PRO A 507 12.60 41.26 -12.50
N THR A 508 11.81 42.20 -11.98
CA THR A 508 10.38 42.43 -12.25
C THR A 508 10.11 42.96 -13.66
N GLN A 509 9.05 42.46 -14.32
CA GLN A 509 8.34 43.15 -15.40
C GLN A 509 6.84 43.25 -15.06
N ALA A 510 6.30 44.45 -15.26
CA ALA A 510 4.91 44.82 -15.06
C ALA A 510 4.18 44.95 -16.41
N SER A 511 2.87 44.64 -16.43
CA SER A 511 1.77 45.48 -16.95
C SER A 511 0.59 44.66 -17.47
N GLY A 512 -0.63 45.21 -17.32
CA GLY A 512 -1.79 44.83 -18.12
C GLY A 512 -3.09 44.62 -17.34
N GLY A 513 -3.77 45.72 -16.98
CA GLY A 513 -5.14 45.68 -16.45
C GLY A 513 -6.21 45.51 -17.53
N GLY A 514 -7.36 44.96 -17.15
CA GLY A 514 -8.59 44.92 -17.94
C GLY A 514 -9.74 44.36 -17.11
N GLY A 515 -10.71 45.19 -16.76
CA GLY A 515 -11.83 44.82 -15.89
C GLY A 515 -13.09 44.35 -16.62
N GLY A 516 -14.05 43.82 -15.84
CA GLY A 516 -15.48 43.85 -16.14
C GLY A 516 -16.22 42.50 -16.10
N GLY A 517 -17.24 42.41 -15.24
CA GLY A 517 -18.46 41.60 -15.49
C GLY A 517 -18.79 40.50 -14.46
N TYR A 518 -19.86 40.72 -13.68
CA TYR A 518 -20.45 39.79 -12.71
C TYR A 518 -21.74 39.14 -13.26
N GLN A 519 -22.02 37.91 -12.78
CA GLN A 519 -23.29 37.12 -12.74
C GLN A 519 -23.70 36.24 -13.95
N PRO A 520 -24.53 35.18 -13.76
CA PRO A 520 -24.70 34.27 -12.60
C PRO A 520 -24.75 32.76 -12.99
N ARG A 521 -24.85 31.90 -11.96
CA ARG A 521 -25.01 30.43 -11.97
C ARG A 521 -25.97 29.88 -13.04
N ARG A 522 -25.56 28.79 -13.73
CA ARG A 522 -26.45 27.90 -14.49
C ARG A 522 -26.73 26.60 -13.76
N ALA A 523 -27.95 26.13 -13.96
CA ALA A 523 -28.65 25.08 -13.23
C ALA A 523 -28.29 23.65 -13.67
N ASN A 524 -28.64 22.72 -12.78
CA ASN A 524 -28.55 21.27 -12.89
C ASN A 524 -29.37 20.74 -14.10
N PRO A 525 -28.77 20.03 -15.08
CA PRO A 525 -29.46 19.63 -16.31
C PRO A 525 -30.18 18.27 -16.25
N TYR A 526 -30.49 17.71 -15.06
CA TYR A 526 -31.21 16.42 -14.95
C TYR A 526 -32.49 16.52 -14.12
N ALA A 527 -33.30 17.54 -14.38
CA ALA A 527 -34.68 17.59 -13.90
C ALA A 527 -35.65 17.40 -15.07
N GLN A 528 -36.52 16.40 -14.91
CA GLN A 528 -37.71 16.07 -15.71
C GLN A 528 -37.52 15.35 -17.04
N GLN A 529 -37.94 14.08 -17.04
CA GLN A 529 -38.87 13.55 -18.05
C GLN A 529 -39.65 12.37 -17.45
N ASP A 530 -40.87 12.66 -16.98
CA ASP A 530 -41.96 11.68 -16.85
C ASP A 530 -42.46 11.36 -18.26
N SER A 531 -42.53 10.08 -18.63
CA SER A 531 -43.41 9.59 -19.70
C SER A 531 -43.61 8.08 -19.57
N ALA A 532 -44.88 7.70 -19.55
CA ALA A 532 -45.42 6.38 -19.31
C ALA A 532 -45.04 5.34 -20.38
N TYR A 533 -44.77 4.12 -19.93
CA TYR A 533 -44.89 2.90 -20.74
C TYR A 533 -45.46 1.78 -19.85
N GLU A 534 -46.77 1.53 -19.99
CA GLU A 534 -47.41 0.30 -19.56
C GLU A 534 -46.97 -0.86 -20.47
N MET A 535 -46.55 -1.99 -19.90
CA MET A 535 -46.61 -3.29 -20.58
C MET A 535 -46.92 -4.45 -19.61
N THR A 536 -48.18 -4.88 -19.71
CA THR A 536 -48.73 -6.26 -19.75
C THR A 536 -48.35 -7.28 -18.67
N ASP A 537 -49.38 -7.63 -17.88
CA ASP A 537 -49.46 -8.80 -17.01
C ASP A 537 -49.13 -10.12 -17.73
N VAL A 538 -48.16 -10.86 -17.19
CA VAL A 538 -47.91 -12.26 -17.54
C VAL A 538 -48.53 -13.14 -16.45
N LYS A 539 -49.43 -14.03 -16.88
CA LYS A 539 -50.34 -14.87 -16.08
C LYS A 539 -49.67 -15.58 -14.90
N ASP A 540 -50.29 -15.40 -13.73
CA ASP A 540 -50.10 -16.21 -12.52
C ASP A 540 -50.34 -17.70 -12.79
N THR A 541 -49.40 -18.54 -12.38
CA THR A 541 -49.65 -19.97 -12.15
C THR A 541 -49.32 -20.25 -10.68
N PRO A 542 -50.31 -20.53 -9.82
CA PRO A 542 -50.04 -20.83 -8.42
C PRO A 542 -49.60 -22.29 -8.31
N ALA A 543 -48.37 -22.52 -7.87
CA ALA A 543 -47.96 -23.83 -7.36
C ALA A 543 -48.59 -24.04 -6.00
N THR A 544 -49.59 -24.92 -5.93
CA THR A 544 -50.22 -25.44 -4.72
C THR A 544 -49.19 -26.24 -3.91
N TYR A 545 -49.02 -25.90 -2.63
CA TYR A 545 -48.38 -26.80 -1.67
C TYR A 545 -49.31 -27.02 -0.47
N SER A 546 -49.66 -28.30 -0.27
CA SER A 546 -50.43 -28.85 0.84
C SER A 546 -49.53 -28.99 2.07
N GLY A 547 -49.99 -28.49 3.23
CA GLY A 547 -49.32 -28.72 4.50
C GLY A 547 -49.57 -30.14 5.01
N ASP A 548 -48.51 -30.80 5.51
CA ASP A 548 -48.36 -31.09 6.94
C ASP A 548 -46.93 -31.61 7.23
N SER A 549 -46.35 -31.18 8.36
CA SER A 549 -45.08 -31.66 8.95
C SER A 549 -43.74 -31.54 8.16
N ASP A 550 -43.29 -30.34 7.75
CA ASP A 550 -41.83 -29.97 7.75
C ASP A 550 -41.55 -28.49 7.40
N ASP A 551 -42.27 -27.55 8.01
CA ASP A 551 -42.30 -26.14 7.59
C ASP A 551 -40.91 -25.45 7.60
N MET A 552 -40.05 -25.77 8.58
CA MET A 552 -38.69 -25.21 8.67
C MET A 552 -37.67 -25.92 7.78
N SER A 553 -37.79 -27.24 7.56
CA SER A 553 -36.88 -27.97 6.67
C SER A 553 -37.06 -27.54 5.22
N ALA A 554 -38.31 -27.33 4.79
CA ALA A 554 -38.63 -26.76 3.48
C ALA A 554 -38.07 -25.33 3.32
N PHE A 555 -38.13 -24.52 4.38
CA PHE A 555 -37.54 -23.18 4.40
C PHE A 555 -36.02 -23.20 4.26
N TYR A 556 -35.32 -24.05 5.02
CA TYR A 556 -33.87 -24.17 4.91
C TYR A 556 -33.44 -24.73 3.54
N ALA A 557 -34.21 -25.65 2.96
CA ALA A 557 -33.98 -26.15 1.61
C ALA A 557 -34.11 -25.02 0.57
N GLU A 558 -35.11 -24.15 0.70
CA GLU A 558 -35.28 -22.98 -0.19
C GLU A 558 -34.16 -21.94 0.00
N ILE A 559 -33.73 -21.67 1.24
CA ILE A 559 -32.59 -20.80 1.54
C ILE A 559 -31.30 -21.36 0.91
N SER A 560 -31.04 -22.66 1.04
CA SER A 560 -29.89 -23.31 0.41
C SER A 560 -29.95 -23.21 -1.11
N SER A 561 -31.11 -23.46 -1.70
CA SER A 561 -31.32 -23.33 -3.16
C SER A 561 -31.09 -21.91 -3.66
N LEU A 562 -31.51 -20.89 -2.90
CA LEU A 562 -31.24 -19.49 -3.21
C LEU A 562 -29.74 -19.15 -3.10
N GLN A 563 -29.05 -19.66 -2.09
CA GLN A 563 -27.61 -19.46 -1.95
C GLN A 563 -26.83 -20.08 -3.12
N ASP A 564 -27.23 -21.26 -3.59
CA ASP A 564 -26.63 -21.89 -4.76
C ASP A 564 -26.94 -21.12 -6.05
N SER A 565 -28.17 -20.60 -6.20
CA SER A 565 -28.53 -19.74 -7.32
C SER A 565 -27.74 -18.41 -7.33
N ILE A 566 -27.46 -17.83 -6.17
CA ILE A 566 -26.58 -16.64 -6.04
C ILE A 566 -25.13 -16.99 -6.40
N ARG A 567 -24.66 -18.18 -6.03
CA ARG A 567 -23.32 -18.67 -6.42
C ARG A 567 -23.20 -18.79 -7.94
N THR A 568 -24.18 -19.42 -8.59
CA THR A 568 -24.23 -19.52 -10.06
C THR A 568 -24.29 -18.13 -10.71
N PHE A 569 -25.05 -17.20 -10.12
CA PHE A 569 -25.07 -15.81 -10.59
C PHE A 569 -23.68 -15.16 -10.53
N ASN A 570 -22.96 -15.28 -9.42
CA ASN A 570 -21.60 -14.73 -9.28
C ASN A 570 -20.57 -15.39 -10.23
N GLU A 571 -20.71 -16.70 -10.48
CA GLU A 571 -19.89 -17.41 -11.46
C GLU A 571 -20.14 -16.88 -12.89
N ASN A 572 -21.40 -16.62 -13.25
CA ASN A 572 -21.74 -16.01 -14.53
C ASN A 572 -21.19 -14.59 -14.65
N VAL A 573 -21.32 -13.76 -13.61
CA VAL A 573 -20.75 -12.40 -13.57
C VAL A 573 -19.23 -12.42 -13.78
N SER A 574 -18.54 -13.38 -13.16
CA SER A 574 -17.09 -13.55 -13.33
C SER A 574 -16.73 -13.91 -14.77
N ARG A 575 -17.48 -14.84 -15.39
CA ARG A 575 -17.29 -15.23 -16.80
C ARG A 575 -17.62 -14.09 -17.77
N ILE A 576 -18.62 -13.26 -17.49
CA ILE A 576 -18.91 -12.03 -18.24
C ILE A 576 -17.70 -11.09 -18.20
N GLY A 577 -17.10 -10.88 -17.02
CA GLY A 577 -15.90 -10.06 -16.87
C GLY A 577 -14.69 -10.59 -17.68
N GLU A 578 -14.51 -11.90 -17.75
CA GLU A 578 -13.48 -12.53 -18.59
C GLU A 578 -13.76 -12.34 -20.09
N LEU A 579 -14.99 -12.57 -20.54
CA LEU A 579 -15.39 -12.39 -21.94
C LEU A 579 -15.30 -10.93 -22.38
N HIS A 580 -15.69 -9.98 -21.52
CA HIS A 580 -15.49 -8.54 -21.69
C HIS A 580 -14.02 -8.19 -21.89
N SER A 581 -13.14 -8.75 -21.06
CA SER A 581 -11.69 -8.54 -21.17
C SER A 581 -11.11 -9.13 -22.46
N ARG A 582 -11.58 -10.31 -22.88
CA ARG A 582 -11.18 -10.93 -24.17
C ARG A 582 -11.68 -10.13 -25.37
N SER A 583 -12.92 -9.63 -25.33
CA SER A 583 -13.50 -8.78 -26.38
C SER A 583 -12.68 -7.49 -26.60
N LEU A 584 -12.14 -6.90 -25.53
CA LEU A 584 -11.28 -5.72 -25.62
C LEU A 584 -9.90 -5.99 -26.24
N ASN A 585 -9.44 -7.25 -26.28
CA ASN A 585 -8.07 -7.62 -26.66
C ASN A 585 -7.97 -8.44 -27.95
N ASN A 586 -9.09 -8.93 -28.50
CA ASN A 586 -9.09 -9.75 -29.71
C ASN A 586 -8.77 -8.94 -30.98
N THR A 587 -7.96 -9.54 -31.85
CA THR A 587 -7.60 -9.04 -33.20
C THR A 587 -8.10 -9.95 -34.33
N ASP A 588 -8.83 -11.03 -34.01
CA ASP A 588 -9.37 -12.02 -34.95
C ASP A 588 -10.91 -11.94 -34.97
N ASP A 589 -11.48 -11.67 -36.15
CA ASP A 589 -12.91 -11.45 -36.38
C ASP A 589 -13.77 -12.68 -36.03
N VAL A 590 -13.26 -13.90 -36.27
CA VAL A 590 -14.01 -15.14 -35.99
C VAL A 590 -14.07 -15.41 -34.49
N ALA A 591 -12.96 -15.16 -33.78
CA ALA A 591 -12.90 -15.26 -32.33
C ALA A 591 -13.74 -14.17 -31.64
N ALA A 592 -13.82 -12.98 -32.23
CA ALA A 592 -14.66 -11.89 -31.74
C ALA A 592 -16.16 -12.24 -31.83
N GLN A 593 -16.64 -12.77 -32.96
CA GLN A 593 -18.04 -13.18 -33.12
C GLN A 593 -18.43 -14.32 -32.16
N ARG A 594 -17.54 -15.30 -31.94
CA ARG A 594 -17.79 -16.39 -30.98
C ARG A 594 -17.90 -15.87 -29.54
N ASN A 595 -17.01 -14.96 -29.15
CA ASN A 595 -17.04 -14.36 -27.82
C ASN A 595 -18.29 -13.48 -27.61
N ALA A 596 -18.72 -12.77 -28.64
CA ALA A 596 -19.96 -11.96 -28.59
C ALA A 596 -21.21 -12.85 -28.42
N ALA A 597 -21.32 -13.96 -29.16
CA ALA A 597 -22.43 -14.89 -29.00
C ALA A 597 -22.48 -15.54 -27.61
N GLN A 598 -21.31 -15.94 -27.08
CA GLN A 598 -21.21 -16.49 -25.71
C GLN A 598 -21.56 -15.46 -24.64
N LEU A 599 -21.20 -14.20 -24.86
CA LEU A 599 -21.51 -13.10 -23.96
C LEU A 599 -23.02 -12.81 -23.95
N ASP A 600 -23.66 -12.74 -25.11
CA ASP A 600 -25.11 -12.51 -25.25
C ASP A 600 -25.92 -13.60 -24.53
N GLU A 601 -25.54 -14.86 -24.68
CA GLU A 601 -26.15 -16.00 -23.98
C GLU A 601 -25.98 -15.88 -22.46
N LEU A 602 -24.76 -15.59 -21.98
CA LEU A 602 -24.48 -15.51 -20.55
C LEU A 602 -25.17 -14.31 -19.88
N VAL A 603 -25.25 -13.16 -20.55
CA VAL A 603 -25.94 -11.96 -20.06
C VAL A 603 -27.46 -12.21 -19.98
N ALA A 604 -28.03 -12.89 -20.96
CA ALA A 604 -29.45 -13.28 -20.95
C ALA A 604 -29.75 -14.24 -19.78
N ASP A 605 -28.93 -15.27 -19.60
CA ASP A 605 -29.06 -16.24 -18.50
C ASP A 605 -28.91 -15.59 -17.12
N THR A 606 -27.93 -14.69 -16.98
CA THR A 606 -27.67 -13.95 -15.74
C THR A 606 -28.83 -13.02 -15.38
N SER A 607 -29.42 -12.37 -16.40
CA SER A 607 -30.58 -11.49 -16.22
C SER A 607 -31.84 -12.28 -15.83
N ALA A 608 -32.08 -13.42 -16.48
CA ALA A 608 -33.19 -14.31 -16.13
C ALA A 608 -33.06 -14.91 -14.72
N LEU A 609 -31.84 -15.25 -14.32
CA LEU A 609 -31.53 -15.75 -12.98
C LEU A 609 -31.75 -14.66 -11.92
N SER A 610 -31.32 -13.42 -12.18
CA SER A 610 -31.57 -12.26 -11.32
C SER A 610 -33.07 -12.02 -11.09
N ALA A 611 -33.87 -12.02 -12.16
CA ALA A 611 -35.32 -11.85 -12.06
C ALA A 611 -36.00 -12.99 -11.26
N THR A 612 -35.46 -14.21 -11.36
CA THR A 612 -35.95 -15.37 -10.60
C THR A 612 -35.57 -15.29 -9.12
N LEU A 613 -34.32 -14.92 -8.82
CA LEU A 613 -33.84 -14.67 -7.46
C LEU A 613 -34.66 -13.57 -6.77
N LYS A 614 -34.89 -12.44 -7.42
CA LYS A 614 -35.73 -11.34 -6.88
C LYS A 614 -37.14 -11.83 -6.52
N ARG A 615 -37.79 -12.59 -7.41
CA ARG A 615 -39.14 -13.12 -7.15
C ARG A 615 -39.18 -14.09 -5.97
N ARG A 616 -38.22 -15.02 -5.89
CA ARG A 616 -38.14 -16.03 -4.81
C ARG A 616 -37.82 -15.41 -3.45
N ILE A 617 -36.89 -14.45 -3.40
CA ILE A 617 -36.56 -13.71 -2.16
C ILE A 617 -37.79 -12.92 -1.66
N LYS A 618 -38.52 -12.26 -2.57
CA LYS A 618 -39.77 -11.54 -2.22
C LYS A 618 -40.90 -12.49 -1.77
N ALA A 619 -40.93 -13.72 -2.27
CA ALA A 619 -41.87 -14.75 -1.82
C ALA A 619 -41.56 -15.23 -0.39
N LEU A 620 -40.27 -15.40 -0.05
CA LEU A 620 -39.83 -15.74 1.31
C LEU A 620 -40.16 -14.63 2.33
N GLU A 621 -40.06 -13.36 1.93
CA GLU A 621 -40.45 -12.24 2.80
C GLU A 621 -41.95 -12.21 3.13
N ARG A 622 -42.80 -12.78 2.26
CA ARG A 622 -44.26 -12.86 2.45
C ARG A 622 -44.70 -14.03 3.33
N GLN A 623 -43.84 -15.01 3.55
CA GLN A 623 -44.14 -16.15 4.42
C GLN A 623 -44.00 -15.73 5.89
N GLY A 624 -45.12 -15.36 6.52
CA GLY A 624 -45.18 -15.04 7.95
C GLY A 624 -45.26 -16.31 8.80
N GLY A 625 -44.41 -16.40 9.84
CA GLY A 625 -44.47 -17.42 10.89
C GLY A 625 -44.83 -16.83 12.26
N SER A 626 -45.19 -17.68 13.24
CA SER A 626 -45.46 -17.26 14.64
C SER A 626 -44.31 -17.66 15.57
N GLY A 627 -43.98 -16.81 16.56
CA GLY A 627 -42.95 -17.13 17.57
C GLY A 627 -41.51 -17.12 17.06
N ARG A 628 -40.67 -18.01 17.63
CA ARG A 628 -39.21 -18.07 17.41
C ARG A 628 -38.82 -18.38 15.95
N ASP A 629 -39.64 -19.16 15.25
CA ASP A 629 -39.41 -19.51 13.83
C ASP A 629 -39.59 -18.30 12.90
N SER A 630 -40.45 -17.35 13.27
CA SER A 630 -40.63 -16.08 12.56
C SER A 630 -39.35 -15.24 12.54
N GLN A 631 -38.65 -15.22 13.68
CA GLN A 631 -37.40 -14.46 13.83
C GLN A 631 -36.26 -15.10 13.03
N ILE A 632 -36.17 -16.44 13.05
CA ILE A 632 -35.17 -17.20 12.29
C ILE A 632 -35.40 -17.02 10.79
N ARG A 633 -36.66 -17.11 10.32
CA ARG A 633 -37.00 -16.88 8.91
C ARG A 633 -36.62 -15.47 8.46
N LYS A 634 -36.93 -14.45 9.27
CA LYS A 634 -36.55 -13.06 8.99
C LYS A 634 -35.03 -12.88 8.86
N GLN A 635 -34.25 -13.45 9.79
CA GLN A 635 -32.80 -13.34 9.78
C GLN A 635 -32.17 -14.05 8.56
N GLN A 636 -32.59 -15.28 8.26
CA GLN A 636 -32.05 -16.04 7.13
C GLN A 636 -32.44 -15.42 5.77
N THR A 637 -33.68 -14.94 5.63
CA THR A 637 -34.12 -14.23 4.42
C THR A 637 -33.36 -12.91 4.25
N ALA A 638 -33.10 -12.17 5.34
CA ALA A 638 -32.29 -10.94 5.30
C ALA A 638 -30.84 -11.21 4.86
N LEU A 639 -30.23 -12.30 5.33
CA LEU A 639 -28.88 -12.70 4.95
C LEU A 639 -28.79 -13.03 3.45
N VAL A 640 -29.73 -13.82 2.92
CA VAL A 640 -29.78 -14.15 1.48
C VAL A 640 -30.03 -12.90 0.63
N LYS A 641 -30.90 -11.99 1.10
CA LYS A 641 -31.15 -10.70 0.45
C LYS A 641 -29.88 -9.84 0.39
N SER A 642 -29.15 -9.71 1.50
CA SER A 642 -27.88 -8.97 1.55
C SER A 642 -26.85 -9.52 0.55
N LYS A 643 -26.68 -10.85 0.52
CA LYS A 643 -25.78 -11.50 -0.45
C LYS A 643 -26.20 -11.30 -1.91
N PHE A 644 -27.51 -11.25 -2.17
CA PHE A 644 -28.01 -10.95 -3.52
C PHE A 644 -27.77 -9.49 -3.91
N VAL A 645 -27.93 -8.52 -2.99
CA VAL A 645 -27.56 -7.11 -3.24
C VAL A 645 -26.09 -7.00 -3.64
N GLU A 646 -25.20 -7.65 -2.88
CA GLU A 646 -23.76 -7.64 -3.13
C GLU A 646 -23.39 -8.24 -4.50
N ALA A 647 -24.05 -9.33 -4.87
CA ALA A 647 -23.89 -9.96 -6.18
C ALA A 647 -24.29 -9.02 -7.33
N ILE A 648 -25.42 -8.31 -7.19
CA ILE A 648 -25.88 -7.31 -8.16
C ILE A 648 -24.91 -6.12 -8.27
N GLN A 649 -24.37 -5.65 -7.14
CA GLN A 649 -23.37 -4.58 -7.13
C GLN A 649 -22.09 -5.01 -7.86
N THR A 650 -21.67 -6.24 -7.66
CA THR A 650 -20.50 -6.81 -8.34
C THR A 650 -20.72 -6.84 -9.85
N TYR A 651 -21.91 -7.26 -10.30
CA TYR A 651 -22.27 -7.24 -11.72
C TYR A 651 -22.24 -5.83 -12.33
N GLN A 652 -22.83 -4.83 -11.66
CA GLN A 652 -22.80 -3.43 -12.11
C GLN A 652 -21.37 -2.89 -12.23
N ASN A 653 -20.50 -3.23 -11.27
CA ASN A 653 -19.11 -2.80 -11.29
C ASN A 653 -18.37 -3.39 -12.51
N VAL A 654 -18.60 -4.68 -12.83
CA VAL A 654 -18.00 -5.34 -14.01
C VAL A 654 -18.46 -4.68 -15.30
N GLU A 655 -19.75 -4.38 -15.44
CA GLU A 655 -20.32 -3.66 -16.59
C GLU A 655 -19.76 -2.23 -16.73
N GLN A 656 -19.69 -1.49 -15.63
CA GLN A 656 -19.18 -0.12 -15.63
C GLN A 656 -17.69 -0.06 -15.98
N GLN A 657 -16.89 -1.01 -15.48
CA GLN A 657 -15.48 -1.11 -15.81
C GLN A 657 -15.26 -1.41 -17.30
N TYR A 658 -16.05 -2.32 -17.86
CA TYR A 658 -16.02 -2.61 -19.30
C TYR A 658 -16.37 -1.36 -20.13
N ARG A 659 -17.46 -0.65 -19.78
CA ARG A 659 -17.87 0.59 -20.46
C ARG A 659 -16.76 1.65 -20.45
N THR A 660 -16.12 1.87 -19.30
CA THR A 660 -15.01 2.84 -19.19
C THR A 660 -13.81 2.45 -20.07
N ARG A 661 -13.39 1.19 -20.00
CA ARG A 661 -12.27 0.70 -20.82
C ARG A 661 -12.57 0.74 -22.31
N TYR A 662 -13.82 0.46 -22.68
CA TYR A 662 -14.28 0.52 -24.05
C TYR A 662 -14.28 1.97 -24.59
N LYS A 663 -14.80 2.95 -23.83
CA LYS A 663 -14.73 4.38 -24.18
C LYS A 663 -13.30 4.87 -24.39
N GLN A 664 -12.37 4.45 -23.54
CA GLN A 664 -10.94 4.77 -23.68
C GLN A 664 -10.33 4.16 -24.95
N ARG A 665 -10.74 2.94 -25.34
CA ARG A 665 -10.30 2.31 -26.60
C ARG A 665 -10.83 3.07 -27.82
N MET A 666 -12.10 3.48 -27.82
CA MET A 666 -12.68 4.29 -28.88
C MET A 666 -11.96 5.64 -29.04
N GLU A 667 -11.66 6.32 -27.92
CA GLU A 667 -10.89 7.57 -27.94
C GLU A 667 -9.51 7.37 -28.60
N ARG A 668 -8.82 6.27 -28.26
CA ARG A 668 -7.52 5.93 -28.88
C ARG A 668 -7.66 5.64 -30.37
N GLN A 669 -8.65 4.86 -30.78
CA GLN A 669 -8.90 4.54 -32.20
C GLN A 669 -9.29 5.79 -33.01
N PHE A 670 -10.08 6.71 -32.44
CA PHE A 670 -10.44 7.96 -33.09
C PHE A 670 -9.23 8.89 -33.27
N LYS A 671 -8.36 8.99 -32.25
CA LYS A 671 -7.09 9.75 -32.35
C LYS A 671 -6.10 9.13 -33.35
N ILE A 672 -6.16 7.82 -33.58
CA ILE A 672 -5.35 7.16 -34.63
C ILE A 672 -5.84 7.58 -36.04
N VAL A 673 -7.16 7.74 -36.21
CA VAL A 673 -7.78 8.13 -37.48
C VAL A 673 -7.68 9.64 -37.74
N LYS A 674 -7.86 10.47 -36.71
CA LYS A 674 -7.74 11.94 -36.75
C LYS A 674 -6.84 12.42 -35.59
N PRO A 675 -5.51 12.48 -35.79
CA PRO A 675 -4.56 12.88 -34.75
C PRO A 675 -4.79 14.30 -34.20
N ASP A 676 -5.36 15.19 -35.03
CA ASP A 676 -5.58 16.60 -34.72
C ASP A 676 -6.96 16.88 -34.09
N ALA A 677 -7.68 15.84 -33.66
CA ALA A 677 -9.02 15.97 -33.08
C ALA A 677 -9.01 16.74 -31.76
N SER A 678 -9.91 17.73 -31.61
CA SER A 678 -10.03 18.49 -30.37
C SER A 678 -10.64 17.64 -29.23
N PRO A 679 -10.38 17.95 -27.95
CA PRO A 679 -10.99 17.24 -26.83
C PRO A 679 -12.54 17.25 -26.86
N GLU A 680 -13.14 18.27 -27.44
CA GLU A 680 -14.60 18.39 -27.59
C GLU A 680 -15.11 17.49 -28.73
N GLU A 681 -14.38 17.36 -29.84
CA GLU A 681 -14.71 16.44 -30.94
C GLU A 681 -14.61 14.96 -30.51
N VAL A 682 -13.56 14.61 -29.77
CA VAL A 682 -13.38 13.27 -29.18
C VAL A 682 -14.54 12.94 -28.24
N LYS A 683 -14.94 13.91 -27.41
CA LYS A 683 -16.05 13.74 -26.46
C LYS A 683 -17.41 13.62 -27.16
N ALA A 684 -17.61 14.30 -28.29
CA ALA A 684 -18.81 14.16 -29.10
C ALA A 684 -18.91 12.76 -29.71
N VAL A 685 -17.83 12.23 -30.30
CA VAL A 685 -17.82 10.87 -30.91
C VAL A 685 -18.04 9.76 -29.88
N VAL A 686 -17.55 9.94 -28.64
CA VAL A 686 -17.66 8.95 -27.56
C VAL A 686 -19.03 8.99 -26.86
N ASN A 687 -19.82 10.07 -26.99
CA ASN A 687 -21.07 10.26 -26.24
C ASN A 687 -22.33 10.48 -27.09
N ASP A 688 -22.22 10.75 -28.39
CA ASP A 688 -23.37 11.07 -29.26
C ASP A 688 -23.93 9.81 -29.96
N GLU A 689 -25.26 9.67 -30.00
CA GLU A 689 -25.98 8.62 -30.76
C GLU A 689 -25.70 8.70 -32.27
N SER A 690 -25.16 9.85 -32.71
CA SER A 690 -24.77 10.18 -34.09
C SER A 690 -23.28 9.90 -34.38
N GLY A 691 -22.52 9.36 -33.42
CA GLY A 691 -21.05 9.23 -33.48
C GLY A 691 -20.53 8.48 -34.72
N GLY A 692 -21.32 7.55 -35.27
CA GLY A 692 -21.01 6.89 -36.55
C GLY A 692 -20.98 7.85 -37.75
N GLN A 693 -21.87 8.85 -37.81
CA GLN A 693 -21.88 9.82 -38.92
C GLN A 693 -20.66 10.75 -38.88
N ILE A 694 -20.25 11.20 -37.69
CA ILE A 694 -19.08 12.06 -37.49
C ILE A 694 -17.78 11.30 -37.82
N PHE A 695 -17.70 10.02 -37.42
CA PHE A 695 -16.59 9.14 -37.77
C PHE A 695 -16.53 8.87 -39.28
N SER A 696 -17.67 8.62 -39.93
CA SER A 696 -17.79 8.46 -41.38
C SER A 696 -17.32 9.71 -42.15
N GLN A 697 -17.69 10.91 -41.67
CA GLN A 697 -17.30 12.16 -42.31
C GLN A 697 -15.81 12.52 -42.11
N ALA A 698 -15.23 12.15 -40.96
CA ALA A 698 -13.79 12.24 -40.73
C ALA A 698 -12.99 11.27 -41.64
N LEU A 699 -13.55 10.10 -41.93
CA LEU A 699 -12.95 9.11 -42.83
C LEU A 699 -12.95 9.53 -44.30
N LEU A 700 -14.04 10.14 -44.79
CA LEU A 700 -14.15 10.65 -46.15
C LEU A 700 -13.13 11.76 -46.47
N ASN A 701 -12.67 12.49 -45.46
CA ASN A 701 -11.67 13.57 -45.59
C ASN A 701 -10.22 13.09 -45.41
N SER A 702 -9.98 11.80 -45.12
CA SER A 702 -8.65 11.25 -44.86
C SER A 702 -8.18 10.35 -46.01
N ASN A 703 -6.92 10.48 -46.46
CA ASN A 703 -6.34 9.74 -47.60
C ASN A 703 -6.10 8.23 -47.36
N ARG A 704 -6.69 7.63 -46.32
CA ARG A 704 -6.52 6.21 -45.95
C ARG A 704 -7.85 5.45 -46.09
N TYR A 705 -8.27 5.17 -47.33
CA TYR A 705 -9.62 4.66 -47.63
C TYR A 705 -9.84 3.14 -47.36
N GLY A 706 -8.78 2.33 -47.24
CA GLY A 706 -8.87 0.86 -47.13
C GLY A 706 -9.04 0.32 -45.70
N GLU A 707 -8.13 0.68 -44.79
CA GLU A 707 -8.11 0.22 -43.38
C GLU A 707 -9.25 0.84 -42.55
N SER A 708 -9.68 2.03 -42.95
CA SER A 708 -10.71 2.82 -42.31
C SER A 708 -12.12 2.22 -42.34
N ARG A 709 -12.44 1.41 -43.37
CA ARG A 709 -13.78 0.83 -43.54
C ARG A 709 -14.01 -0.37 -42.62
N ALA A 710 -12.97 -1.14 -42.33
CA ALA A 710 -13.01 -2.24 -41.36
C ALA A 710 -13.16 -1.69 -39.93
N ALA A 711 -12.36 -0.66 -39.59
CA ALA A 711 -12.48 0.04 -38.31
C ALA A 711 -13.86 0.70 -38.12
N TYR A 712 -14.44 1.28 -39.18
CA TYR A 712 -15.79 1.86 -39.12
C TYR A 712 -16.88 0.80 -38.86
N ARG A 713 -16.80 -0.36 -39.52
CA ARG A 713 -17.76 -1.45 -39.35
C ARG A 713 -17.66 -2.06 -37.95
N GLU A 714 -16.45 -2.26 -37.45
CA GLU A 714 -16.16 -2.72 -36.08
C GLU A 714 -16.70 -1.74 -35.03
N VAL A 715 -16.57 -0.42 -35.28
CA VAL A 715 -17.10 0.63 -34.38
C VAL A 715 -18.63 0.68 -34.41
N GLN A 716 -19.27 0.49 -35.57
CA GLN A 716 -20.74 0.42 -35.66
C GLN A 716 -21.31 -0.81 -34.95
N GLU A 717 -20.78 -2.00 -35.21
CA GLU A 717 -21.27 -3.24 -34.60
C GLU A 717 -21.14 -3.19 -33.07
N ARG A 718 -20.04 -2.68 -32.54
CA ARG A 718 -19.83 -2.55 -31.09
C ARG A 718 -20.57 -1.37 -30.44
N HIS A 719 -21.05 -0.40 -31.22
CA HIS A 719 -21.91 0.68 -30.68
C HIS A 719 -23.32 0.16 -30.35
N GLU A 720 -23.85 -0.81 -31.12
CA GLU A 720 -25.11 -1.46 -30.79
C GLU A 720 -25.02 -2.28 -29.49
N ASP A 721 -23.85 -2.85 -29.19
CA ASP A 721 -23.58 -3.54 -27.93
C ASP A 721 -23.63 -2.60 -26.73
N ILE A 722 -23.16 -1.35 -26.87
CA ILE A 722 -23.31 -0.32 -25.82
C ILE A 722 -24.77 -0.04 -25.52
N LYS A 723 -25.62 0.10 -26.55
CA LYS A 723 -27.05 0.39 -26.35
C LYS A 723 -27.74 -0.75 -25.59
N ARG A 724 -27.32 -2.01 -25.82
CA ARG A 724 -27.78 -3.16 -25.04
C ARG A 724 -27.31 -3.08 -23.58
N ILE A 725 -26.04 -2.79 -23.33
CA ILE A 725 -25.49 -2.62 -21.97
C ILE A 725 -26.19 -1.48 -21.22
N GLU A 726 -26.46 -0.35 -21.88
CA GLU A 726 -27.15 0.78 -21.25
C GLU A 726 -28.59 0.43 -20.85
N LYS A 727 -29.29 -0.36 -21.67
CA LYS A 727 -30.62 -0.89 -21.32
C LYS A 727 -30.54 -1.82 -20.09
N THR A 728 -29.58 -2.75 -20.06
CA THR A 728 -29.39 -3.68 -18.94
C THR A 728 -29.01 -2.96 -17.65
N LEU A 729 -28.13 -1.95 -17.72
CA LEU A 729 -27.76 -1.11 -16.57
C LEU A 729 -28.93 -0.28 -16.05
N GLY A 730 -29.78 0.23 -16.94
CA GLY A 730 -31.02 0.93 -16.55
C GLY A 730 -31.99 0.02 -15.80
N GLU A 731 -32.19 -1.20 -16.30
CA GLU A 731 -33.02 -2.21 -15.63
C GLU A 731 -32.44 -2.59 -14.24
N LEU A 732 -31.12 -2.78 -14.12
CA LEU A 732 -30.45 -3.09 -12.84
C LEU A 732 -30.48 -1.94 -11.83
N ALA A 733 -30.30 -0.70 -12.28
CA ALA A 733 -30.38 0.46 -11.42
C ALA A 733 -31.79 0.58 -10.80
N GLN A 734 -32.83 0.29 -11.57
CA GLN A 734 -34.20 0.21 -11.07
C GLN A 734 -34.39 -0.93 -10.07
N LEU A 735 -33.81 -2.12 -10.33
CA LEU A 735 -33.84 -3.25 -9.38
C LEU A 735 -33.17 -2.91 -8.04
N PHE A 736 -32.05 -2.18 -8.07
CA PHE A 736 -31.34 -1.73 -6.88
C PHE A 736 -32.12 -0.69 -6.10
N ASN A 737 -32.73 0.28 -6.79
CA ASN A 737 -33.54 1.32 -6.14
C ASN A 737 -34.75 0.70 -5.43
N ASP A 738 -35.41 -0.28 -6.06
CA ASP A 738 -36.48 -1.06 -5.44
C ASP A 738 -36.00 -1.83 -4.19
N MET A 739 -34.75 -2.28 -4.16
CA MET A 739 -34.17 -3.06 -3.06
C MET A 739 -33.59 -2.18 -1.94
N SER A 740 -33.07 -1.00 -2.25
CA SER A 740 -32.54 -0.03 -1.27
C SER A 740 -33.66 0.47 -0.36
N VAL A 741 -34.83 0.79 -0.93
CA VAL A 741 -36.06 1.14 -0.19
C VAL A 741 -36.52 0.00 0.76
N LEU A 742 -36.16 -1.25 0.44
CA LEU A 742 -36.50 -2.44 1.23
C LEU A 742 -35.44 -2.79 2.30
N VAL A 743 -34.25 -2.19 2.27
CA VAL A 743 -33.17 -2.38 3.27
C VAL A 743 -33.27 -1.33 4.39
N GLU A 744 -33.75 -0.12 4.08
CA GLU A 744 -34.01 0.95 5.07
C GLU A 744 -35.03 0.57 6.18
N GLN A 745 -35.85 -0.47 5.96
CA GLN A 745 -36.78 -0.98 6.99
C GLN A 745 -36.13 -1.91 8.04
N GLN A 746 -34.81 -2.16 8.03
CA GLN A 746 -34.16 -3.15 8.92
C GLN A 746 -33.14 -2.61 9.93
N ASP A 747 -32.94 -1.29 10.06
CA ASP A 747 -31.98 -0.69 11.01
C ASP A 747 -32.26 -1.06 12.49
N GLU A 748 -33.51 -1.35 12.86
CA GLU A 748 -33.87 -1.80 14.21
C GLU A 748 -33.39 -3.24 14.53
N THR A 749 -33.11 -4.09 13.54
CA THR A 749 -32.79 -5.51 13.79
C THR A 749 -31.30 -5.74 14.00
N ILE A 750 -30.45 -4.93 13.35
CA ILE A 750 -28.99 -5.00 13.48
C ILE A 750 -28.55 -4.54 14.88
N GLN A 751 -29.14 -3.46 15.39
CA GLN A 751 -28.88 -2.98 16.76
C GLN A 751 -29.17 -4.03 17.83
N ASN A 752 -30.19 -4.86 17.63
CA ASN A 752 -30.55 -5.93 18.58
C ASN A 752 -29.56 -7.11 18.57
N ILE A 753 -28.93 -7.40 17.42
CA ILE A 753 -27.90 -8.45 17.31
C ILE A 753 -26.61 -7.99 17.97
N GLU A 754 -26.19 -6.74 17.76
CA GLU A 754 -25.01 -6.16 18.42
C GLU A 754 -25.17 -6.14 19.95
N THR A 755 -26.37 -5.79 20.43
CA THR A 755 -26.70 -5.82 21.87
C THR A 755 -26.62 -7.24 22.44
N THR A 756 -27.06 -8.25 21.68
CA THR A 756 -27.03 -9.65 22.11
C THR A 756 -25.60 -10.21 22.11
N ALA A 757 -24.77 -9.87 21.11
CA ALA A 757 -23.37 -10.26 21.06
C ALA A 757 -22.57 -9.69 22.25
N ALA A 758 -22.80 -8.42 22.59
CA ALA A 758 -22.17 -7.78 23.74
C ALA A 758 -22.54 -8.46 25.08
N ASN A 759 -23.78 -8.94 25.21
CA ASN A 759 -24.21 -9.68 26.40
C ASN A 759 -23.55 -11.06 26.49
N VAL A 760 -23.41 -11.77 25.38
CA VAL A 760 -22.74 -13.09 25.34
C VAL A 760 -21.26 -12.96 25.69
N GLU A 761 -20.57 -11.94 25.19
CA GLU A 761 -19.17 -11.66 25.54
C GLU A 761 -19.01 -11.44 27.04
N LYS A 762 -19.88 -10.60 27.63
CA LYS A 762 -19.90 -10.32 29.07
C LYS A 762 -20.17 -11.57 29.93
N ASP A 763 -21.10 -12.42 29.52
CA ASP A 763 -21.40 -13.67 30.23
C ASP A 763 -20.25 -14.68 30.12
N THR A 764 -19.54 -14.69 28.99
CA THR A 764 -18.37 -15.54 28.76
C THR A 764 -17.19 -15.09 29.63
N GLU A 765 -16.93 -13.78 29.72
CA GLU A 765 -15.92 -13.23 30.64
C GLU A 765 -16.23 -13.53 32.11
N ALA A 766 -17.50 -13.41 32.51
CA ALA A 766 -17.93 -13.76 33.86
C ALA A 766 -17.72 -15.26 34.14
N GLY A 767 -17.98 -16.13 33.16
CA GLY A 767 -17.68 -17.57 33.23
C GLY A 767 -16.19 -17.87 33.40
N CYS A 768 -15.33 -17.18 32.65
CA CYS A 768 -13.87 -17.31 32.78
C CYS A 768 -13.36 -16.88 34.16
N ASN A 769 -13.84 -15.75 34.69
CA ASN A 769 -13.45 -15.27 36.01
C ASN A 769 -13.87 -16.25 37.12
N ASN A 770 -15.08 -16.81 37.05
CA ASN A 770 -15.55 -17.81 38.01
C ASN A 770 -14.69 -19.11 37.96
N LEU A 771 -14.19 -19.49 36.78
CA LEU A 771 -13.28 -20.63 36.63
C LEU A 771 -11.91 -20.36 37.25
N GLU A 772 -11.38 -19.14 37.12
CA GLU A 772 -10.14 -18.74 37.78
C GLU A 772 -10.27 -18.74 39.30
N ASP A 773 -11.35 -18.19 39.84
CA ASP A 773 -11.65 -18.20 41.27
C ASP A 773 -11.75 -19.63 41.82
N CYS A 774 -12.43 -20.53 41.10
CA CYS A 774 -12.51 -21.94 41.46
C CYS A 774 -11.12 -22.61 41.45
N ARG A 775 -10.26 -22.27 40.49
CA ARG A 775 -8.88 -22.79 40.41
C ARG A 775 -8.03 -22.31 41.59
N GLN A 776 -8.21 -21.06 42.00
CA GLN A 776 -7.49 -20.45 43.11
C GLN A 776 -7.93 -21.06 44.45
N GLN A 777 -9.23 -21.25 44.66
CA GLN A 777 -9.75 -21.94 45.85
C GLN A 777 -9.29 -23.40 45.92
N ALA A 778 -9.23 -24.11 44.78
CA ALA A 778 -8.71 -25.48 44.73
C ALA A 778 -7.21 -25.53 45.09
N PHE A 779 -6.43 -24.54 44.64
CA PHE A 779 -5.01 -24.42 44.97
C PHE A 779 -4.80 -24.15 46.46
N GLU A 780 -5.55 -23.21 47.06
CA GLU A 780 -5.46 -22.94 48.49
C GLU A 780 -5.83 -24.16 49.33
N LYS A 781 -6.91 -24.86 48.98
CA LYS A 781 -7.34 -26.08 49.70
C LYS A 781 -6.29 -27.19 49.65
N ASN A 782 -5.58 -27.34 48.52
CA ASN A 782 -4.47 -28.28 48.40
C ASN A 782 -3.25 -27.85 49.22
N LYS A 783 -2.95 -26.55 49.29
CA LYS A 783 -1.89 -26.00 50.13
C LYS A 783 -2.18 -26.24 51.62
N THR A 784 -3.41 -25.99 52.08
CA THR A 784 -3.79 -26.24 53.49
C THR A 784 -3.71 -27.72 53.85
N LYS A 785 -4.01 -28.62 52.90
CA LYS A 785 -3.87 -30.08 53.09
C LYS A 785 -2.41 -30.53 53.20
N LEU A 786 -1.51 -29.94 52.40
CA LEU A 786 -0.07 -30.22 52.48
C LEU A 786 0.56 -29.66 53.76
N GLU A 787 0.06 -28.53 54.26
CA GLU A 787 0.52 -27.93 55.51
C GLU A 787 0.04 -28.73 56.74
N SER A 788 -1.18 -29.27 56.71
CA SER A 788 -1.68 -30.12 57.80
C SER A 788 -0.97 -31.48 57.88
N GLU A 789 -0.57 -32.06 56.74
CA GLU A 789 0.24 -33.29 56.68
C GLU A 789 1.68 -33.09 57.20
N ARG A 790 2.25 -31.88 57.10
CA ARG A 790 3.58 -31.54 57.65
C ARG A 790 3.60 -31.38 59.17
N THR A 791 2.48 -31.09 59.81
CA THR A 791 2.40 -30.90 61.28
C THR A 791 2.25 -32.20 62.09
N VAL A 792 2.13 -33.37 61.46
CA VAL A 792 1.83 -34.65 62.15
C VAL A 792 3.06 -35.53 62.43
N THR A 793 4.30 -35.06 62.21
CA THR A 793 5.50 -35.81 62.62
C THR A 793 6.49 -34.93 63.39
N PRO A 794 6.59 -35.14 64.71
CA PRO A 794 7.80 -35.79 65.20
C PRO A 794 7.56 -36.71 66.40
N LYS A 795 8.06 -37.96 66.33
CA LYS A 795 8.73 -38.70 67.43
C LYS A 795 8.96 -40.14 66.97
N MET A 796 10.22 -40.48 66.69
CA MET A 796 10.97 -41.59 67.31
C MET A 796 12.27 -41.81 66.54
N ALA A 797 13.35 -41.26 67.07
CA ALA A 797 14.71 -41.72 66.83
C ALA A 797 15.31 -42.04 68.21
N THR A 798 15.21 -43.30 68.62
CA THR A 798 16.07 -43.98 69.62
C THR A 798 15.72 -45.47 69.60
N ALA A 799 16.53 -46.24 68.89
CA ALA A 799 17.03 -47.60 69.18
C ALA A 799 17.71 -48.14 67.92
#